data_AF-A0A1Q3EHL8-F1
#
_entry.id   AF-A0A1Q3EHL8-F1
#
_cell.length_a   1.000
_cell.length_b   1.000
_cell.length_c   1.000
_cell.angle_alpha   90.00
_cell.angle_beta   90.00
_cell.angle_gamma   90.00
#
_symmetry.space_group_name_H-M   'P 1'
#
loop_
_entity.id
_entity.type
_entity.pdbx_description
1 polymer ?
#
loop_
_entity_poly.entity_id
_entity_poly.type
_entity_poly.pdbx_seq_one_letter_code
_entity_poly.pdbx_strand_id
1 'polypeptide(L)'
;MASYMDLLAGLEDEPLPSKSLQASVSLSDARAQASIQKYQNISPAEDYDYGMKVMAVGVSSNTSHDQRSPLQSVDSAFAEFQAEVAKESVKNMIKSSASRSRLAKDSKEEDSLESLLVPNARGRLQFGDPQKSSARTTRALFVISNLTQAIVKLENKIQAIMPSHTPEEIQDALCTVEDGSETVRHQIASVTQTAVSEEVKEARARLESLDQVIFAWRSKYPDSAPVKIDNRKYFFDPGEGKNTPTIITYCIALVSRVFEGTAQRGASLILKLIKIFGFSFATLGGQELNPDQEAALSIIPESIETLERKFNLDVKCIPYAVCPKCSFTHPPAYPNDTTHPVYPTICLEKRASSEEPCGASLLSYGKPLKRYEYYPFYDWFGRFLALPGIEEYGNKFCDTISSHVSIPSDKFDETDGRFVHEFRAHDGQLFVANRGNEGRWFFILNADFFNVEGNRIRGKKSSTGMIAMSCLNLPLEIRNDHAFLYIPGIIRGPREPNAHDAEHRHYLKPLVDDLVKAYTRGVRPFATFRTRSSGTPYSHVARVALALALMDFKAARPFCGLLDVTSHHFCALCDCWHTAHLGRTDYENWNILEDERLRKGAKMWHDALLKDRKAIEELYGTRFSELWHLPYWRLRQIGIDPMHAIFLILLQRMFRDILGLDNPEDSGRKPNKPRFKFAFYYDFTPPPSLSSLMKEAEVPLRRWGSVVGYVPQPLDEQRLSLLDWDHLSLEHGACRRTRLESLKIEIFNDSRAYQGVLEILTDLSEKAPETLSKKKTLYGRIQKQKWNAILYVCDNLAIFPDHRCPQHQMSMKIVKANAKKEFLTNLLIDWRTNGIQEMQEFVWPYFTPNDISPPTTLWAPPCPPGGTGGTINTRKFAPGQRLELLKELGKSMNYSSALGVGGIHRVLQQPLARGEQEDELRKVLRKFAGNSLAYVCTDIEQLPGGKFTKDDMVKQLMAWSQDLPEDDNAT
;
A
#
# COMPACT_ATOMS: atom_id res chain seq x y z
N MET A 1 29.03 -5.77 -1.71
CA MET A 1 29.51 -5.97 -0.32
C MET A 1 31.01 -6.23 -0.26
N ALA A 2 31.58 -7.13 -1.09
CA ALA A 2 33.05 -7.31 -1.18
C ALA A 2 33.81 -5.98 -1.41
N SER A 3 33.35 -5.15 -2.37
CA SER A 3 33.94 -3.83 -2.63
C SER A 3 33.82 -2.80 -1.49
N TYR A 4 32.92 -2.99 -0.51
CA TYR A 4 32.80 -2.13 0.67
C TYR A 4 33.72 -2.61 1.81
N MET A 5 34.04 -3.90 1.85
CA MET A 5 35.00 -4.48 2.80
C MET A 5 36.44 -4.14 2.38
N ASP A 6 36.74 -4.11 1.07
CA ASP A 6 38.05 -3.67 0.55
C ASP A 6 38.34 -2.19 0.86
N LEU A 7 37.29 -1.37 1.00
CA LEU A 7 37.43 0.06 1.32
C LEU A 7 37.69 0.32 2.82
N LEU A 8 37.34 -0.64 3.68
CA LEU A 8 37.59 -0.56 5.13
C LEU A 8 38.96 -1.12 5.53
N ALA A 9 39.53 -2.03 4.73
CA ALA A 9 40.87 -2.57 4.96
C ALA A 9 42.02 -1.55 4.72
N GLY A 10 41.73 -0.41 4.09
CA GLY A 10 42.72 0.63 3.77
C GLY A 10 42.87 1.75 4.82
N LEU A 11 42.20 1.67 5.97
CA LEU A 11 42.18 2.73 6.99
C LEU A 11 42.82 2.36 8.34
N GLU A 12 43.47 1.20 8.44
CA GLU A 12 44.23 0.80 9.62
C GLU A 12 45.69 1.25 9.51
N ASP A 13 45.97 2.54 9.73
CA ASP A 13 47.29 3.01 10.21
C ASP A 13 47.21 4.52 10.53
N GLU A 14 46.82 4.86 11.76
CA GLU A 14 47.26 6.07 12.49
C GLU A 14 46.72 6.03 13.95
N PRO A 15 47.56 6.18 14.99
CA PRO A 15 47.10 6.17 16.38
C PRO A 15 46.76 7.58 16.87
N LEU A 16 45.51 7.81 17.30
CA LEU A 16 45.10 9.06 17.97
C LEU A 16 45.19 8.95 19.50
N PRO A 17 45.65 10.01 20.20
CA PRO A 17 46.02 9.95 21.61
C PRO A 17 44.85 10.19 22.57
N SER A 18 44.95 9.54 23.73
CA SER A 18 44.05 9.65 24.88
C SER A 18 44.13 11.02 25.58
N LYS A 19 43.01 11.74 25.71
CA LYS A 19 42.78 12.68 26.83
C LYS A 19 41.32 12.69 27.28
N SER A 20 41.16 12.42 28.57
CA SER A 20 39.97 12.59 29.39
C SER A 20 39.57 14.07 29.55
N LEU A 21 38.27 14.37 29.50
CA LEU A 21 37.70 15.51 30.21
C LEU A 21 36.21 15.26 30.51
N GLN A 22 35.92 15.22 31.81
CA GLN A 22 34.57 15.24 32.39
C GLN A 22 33.97 16.64 32.23
N ALA A 23 32.73 16.72 31.74
CA ALA A 23 31.82 17.83 32.04
C ALA A 23 30.37 17.36 31.85
N SER A 24 29.63 17.39 32.95
CA SER A 24 28.18 17.22 33.03
C SER A 24 27.45 18.48 32.54
N VAL A 25 26.33 18.32 31.81
CA VAL A 25 25.06 19.10 31.87
C VAL A 25 24.20 18.89 30.59
N SER A 26 22.92 18.54 30.81
CA SER A 26 21.71 18.54 29.95
C SER A 26 21.77 18.07 28.48
N LEU A 27 21.22 16.87 28.23
CA LEU A 27 21.22 16.12 26.96
C LEU A 27 19.87 16.17 26.20
N SER A 28 19.25 17.35 26.04
CA SER A 28 18.03 17.49 25.21
C SER A 28 18.15 18.44 24.01
N ASP A 29 19.11 19.36 23.97
CA ASP A 29 19.24 20.35 22.88
C ASP A 29 20.40 20.07 21.90
N ALA A 30 21.36 19.22 22.27
CA ALA A 30 22.54 18.94 21.43
C ALA A 30 22.25 18.09 20.17
N ARG A 31 21.12 17.34 20.14
CA ARG A 31 20.73 16.52 18.97
C ARG A 31 20.12 17.35 17.83
N ALA A 32 19.58 18.53 18.14
CA ALA A 32 19.03 19.44 17.14
C ALA A 32 20.13 20.27 16.43
N GLN A 33 21.16 20.70 17.15
CA GLN A 33 22.25 21.50 16.56
C GLN A 33 23.25 20.67 15.74
N ALA A 34 23.52 19.41 16.12
CA ALA A 34 24.44 18.55 15.36
C ALA A 34 23.88 18.14 13.97
N SER A 35 22.57 18.22 13.76
CA SER A 35 21.94 17.95 12.46
C SER A 35 22.00 19.14 11.50
N ILE A 36 22.16 20.36 12.02
CA ILE A 36 22.28 21.59 11.22
C ILE A 36 23.73 21.80 10.76
N GLN A 37 24.71 21.45 11.60
CA GLN A 37 26.13 21.66 11.28
C GLN A 37 26.69 20.66 10.24
N LYS A 38 26.03 19.50 10.05
CA LYS A 38 26.45 18.51 9.03
C LYS A 38 26.01 18.86 7.60
N TYR A 39 25.11 19.84 7.44
CA TYR A 39 24.70 20.38 6.13
C TYR A 39 25.52 21.59 5.68
N GLN A 40 26.49 22.06 6.48
CA GLN A 40 27.30 23.25 6.16
C GLN A 40 28.73 22.95 5.71
N ASN A 41 29.17 21.69 5.70
CA ASN A 41 30.55 21.31 5.34
C ASN A 41 30.63 20.35 4.15
N ILE A 42 30.02 20.72 3.02
CA ILE A 42 30.38 20.17 1.70
C ILE A 42 30.99 21.31 0.91
N SER A 43 32.27 21.18 0.56
CA SER A 43 33.02 22.14 -0.25
C SER A 43 32.44 22.24 -1.66
N PRO A 44 32.40 23.43 -2.28
CA PRO A 44 31.83 23.62 -3.61
C PRO A 44 32.84 23.22 -4.68
N ALA A 45 32.49 22.27 -5.54
CA ALA A 45 33.19 21.99 -6.77
C ALA A 45 32.17 21.89 -7.92
N GLU A 46 32.32 22.83 -8.86
CA GLU A 46 31.77 22.89 -10.21
C GLU A 46 30.25 23.17 -10.36
N ASP A 47 29.95 24.47 -10.35
CA ASP A 47 28.69 25.10 -10.78
C ASP A 47 28.28 24.71 -12.21
N TYR A 48 27.10 24.11 -12.35
CA TYR A 48 26.34 24.13 -13.60
C TYR A 48 25.31 25.26 -13.54
N ASP A 49 25.61 26.33 -14.29
CA ASP A 49 24.88 27.57 -14.51
C ASP A 49 23.45 27.33 -15.04
N TYR A 50 22.45 27.39 -14.16
CA TYR A 50 21.04 27.59 -14.51
C TYR A 50 20.67 29.07 -14.28
N GLY A 51 20.95 29.92 -15.27
CA GLY A 51 20.03 31.00 -15.68
C GLY A 51 19.65 32.09 -14.67
N MET A 52 20.51 32.45 -13.70
CA MET A 52 20.33 33.66 -12.86
C MET A 52 21.16 34.89 -13.32
N LYS A 53 21.59 34.92 -14.59
CA LYS A 53 22.50 35.95 -15.13
C LYS A 53 21.88 37.30 -15.55
N VAL A 54 20.68 37.65 -15.08
CA VAL A 54 20.11 39.00 -15.34
C VAL A 54 20.12 39.90 -14.10
N MET A 55 20.55 39.42 -12.92
CA MET A 55 20.55 40.21 -11.67
C MET A 55 21.89 40.22 -10.93
N ALA A 56 23.02 39.98 -11.62
CA ALA A 56 24.34 39.95 -10.97
C ALA A 56 25.52 40.42 -11.86
N VAL A 57 25.28 41.31 -12.83
CA VAL A 57 26.37 42.06 -13.48
C VAL A 57 26.28 43.49 -12.99
N GLY A 58 26.92 43.75 -11.85
CA GLY A 58 26.90 45.09 -11.28
C GLY A 58 27.59 45.24 -9.93
N VAL A 59 28.19 44.19 -9.35
CA VAL A 59 29.05 44.36 -8.18
C VAL A 59 30.13 43.28 -8.17
N SER A 60 31.33 43.67 -8.59
CA SER A 60 32.66 43.14 -8.18
C SER A 60 33.62 42.93 -9.35
N SER A 61 34.38 43.97 -9.66
CA SER A 61 35.77 43.81 -10.09
C SER A 61 36.58 44.99 -9.54
N ASN A 62 37.21 44.79 -8.39
CA ASN A 62 38.65 45.01 -8.17
C ASN A 62 38.95 45.16 -6.67
N THR A 63 39.53 44.11 -6.09
CA THR A 63 40.36 44.20 -4.89
C THR A 63 41.81 44.06 -5.31
N SER A 64 42.61 45.12 -5.10
CA SER A 64 44.03 45.01 -4.73
C SER A 64 44.49 46.33 -4.10
N HIS A 65 45.08 46.24 -2.91
CA HIS A 65 45.81 47.29 -2.17
C HIS A 65 46.66 48.17 -3.12
N ASP A 66 46.77 49.50 -2.97
CA ASP A 66 47.27 50.23 -1.81
C ASP A 66 47.09 51.76 -2.01
N GLN A 67 47.12 52.52 -0.90
CA GLN A 67 47.24 54.00 -0.78
C GLN A 67 46.00 54.93 -0.93
N ARG A 68 45.92 55.86 0.05
CA ARG A 68 44.85 56.82 0.38
C ARG A 68 44.56 57.89 -0.69
N SER A 69 43.27 58.18 -0.98
CA SER A 69 42.68 59.52 -1.27
C SER A 69 41.14 59.41 -1.48
N PRO A 70 40.33 60.50 -1.45
CA PRO A 70 39.01 60.54 -0.79
C PRO A 70 37.82 59.99 -1.61
N LEU A 71 36.81 59.52 -0.86
CA LEU A 71 35.50 59.04 -1.32
C LEU A 71 34.83 59.94 -2.38
N GLN A 72 34.56 59.38 -3.57
CA GLN A 72 33.45 59.82 -4.43
C GLN A 72 32.15 59.19 -3.91
N SER A 73 31.08 59.98 -3.83
CA SER A 73 29.85 59.58 -3.14
C SER A 73 29.06 58.53 -3.92
N VAL A 74 28.47 57.61 -3.15
CA VAL A 74 27.53 56.56 -3.56
C VAL A 74 26.31 57.11 -4.31
N ASP A 75 26.05 58.42 -4.22
CA ASP A 75 24.93 59.10 -4.88
C ASP A 75 25.08 59.16 -6.41
N SER A 76 26.31 59.18 -6.95
CA SER A 76 26.56 59.24 -8.40
C SER A 76 26.17 57.93 -9.11
N ALA A 77 26.52 56.79 -8.50
CA ALA A 77 26.23 55.47 -9.06
C ALA A 77 24.73 55.10 -8.94
N PHE A 78 24.06 55.60 -7.91
CA PHE A 78 22.61 55.43 -7.75
C PHE A 78 21.81 56.30 -8.75
N ALA A 79 22.29 57.51 -9.05
CA ALA A 79 21.68 58.37 -10.06
C ALA A 79 21.82 57.80 -11.49
N GLU A 80 22.96 57.20 -11.82
CA GLU A 80 23.15 56.50 -13.10
C GLU A 80 22.26 55.25 -13.23
N PHE A 81 22.10 54.48 -12.15
CA PHE A 81 21.18 53.34 -12.12
C PHE A 81 19.71 53.76 -12.30
N GLN A 82 19.29 54.86 -11.66
CA GLN A 82 17.95 55.42 -11.85
C GLN A 82 17.72 55.94 -13.28
N ALA A 83 18.74 56.57 -13.88
CA ALA A 83 18.66 57.04 -15.27
C ALA A 83 18.51 55.88 -16.27
N GLU A 84 19.17 54.75 -16.01
CA GLU A 84 19.12 53.59 -16.92
C GLU A 84 17.84 52.78 -16.76
N VAL A 85 17.29 52.68 -15.54
CA VAL A 85 15.94 52.12 -15.29
C VAL A 85 14.85 52.99 -15.92
N ALA A 86 15.01 54.33 -15.89
CA ALA A 86 14.10 55.25 -16.55
C ALA A 86 14.17 55.13 -18.08
N LYS A 87 15.37 55.00 -18.67
CA LYS A 87 15.52 54.75 -20.12
C LYS A 87 14.90 53.43 -20.57
N GLU A 88 15.04 52.36 -19.78
CA GLU A 88 14.48 51.05 -20.11
C GLU A 88 12.95 51.03 -19.96
N SER A 89 12.42 51.75 -18.97
CA SER A 89 10.98 51.99 -18.80
C SER A 89 10.38 52.80 -19.96
N VAL A 90 11.10 53.81 -20.44
CA VAL A 90 10.70 54.62 -21.62
C VAL A 90 10.78 53.79 -22.91
N LYS A 91 11.81 52.94 -23.09
CA LYS A 91 11.88 51.97 -24.21
C LYS A 91 10.70 50.99 -24.21
N ASN A 92 10.28 50.52 -23.03
CA ASN A 92 9.15 49.61 -22.88
C ASN A 92 7.80 50.32 -23.10
N MET A 93 7.67 51.60 -22.73
CA MET A 93 6.53 52.45 -23.10
C MET A 93 6.46 52.74 -24.61
N ILE A 94 7.61 52.91 -25.29
CA ILE A 94 7.66 53.14 -26.73
C ILE A 94 7.34 51.85 -27.50
N LYS A 95 7.73 50.67 -27.00
CA LYS A 95 7.35 49.36 -27.59
C LYS A 95 5.87 49.00 -27.38
N SER A 96 5.28 49.38 -26.25
CA SER A 96 3.85 49.13 -25.97
C SER A 96 2.90 50.08 -26.70
N SER A 97 3.38 51.27 -27.08
CA SER A 97 2.63 52.22 -27.91
C SER A 97 2.70 51.91 -29.41
N ALA A 98 3.77 51.26 -29.90
CA ALA A 98 3.90 50.87 -31.31
C ALA A 98 3.02 49.68 -31.73
N SER A 99 2.46 48.91 -30.78
CA SER A 99 1.64 47.71 -31.04
C SER A 99 0.13 47.93 -30.87
N ARG A 100 -0.31 49.15 -30.50
CA ARG A 100 -1.75 49.50 -30.37
C ARG A 100 -2.29 50.43 -31.48
N SER A 101 -1.53 50.65 -32.55
CA SER A 101 -1.90 51.55 -33.64
C SER A 101 -2.04 50.82 -34.98
N ARG A 102 -3.03 49.92 -35.07
CA ARG A 102 -3.68 49.49 -36.32
C ARG A 102 -4.94 48.72 -35.96
N LEU A 103 -6.10 49.22 -36.44
CA LEU A 103 -7.48 48.75 -36.22
C LEU A 103 -8.25 49.41 -35.06
N ALA A 104 -8.48 50.73 -35.16
CA ALA A 104 -9.73 51.38 -34.71
C ALA A 104 -9.74 52.85 -35.16
N LYS A 105 -10.02 53.08 -36.44
CA LYS A 105 -10.63 54.32 -36.92
C LYS A 105 -11.93 53.90 -37.58
N ASP A 106 -13.05 54.18 -36.91
CA ASP A 106 -14.19 54.87 -37.52
C ASP A 106 -15.33 55.06 -36.53
N SER A 107 -16.03 56.18 -36.71
CA SER A 107 -17.27 56.65 -36.05
C SER A 107 -17.14 57.21 -34.61
N LYS A 108 -16.92 58.53 -34.54
CA LYS A 108 -17.67 59.38 -33.60
C LYS A 108 -19.08 59.52 -34.19
N GLU A 109 -20.09 59.00 -33.51
CA GLU A 109 -21.47 59.45 -33.73
C GLU A 109 -22.00 60.02 -32.41
N GLU A 110 -22.55 61.22 -32.52
CA GLU A 110 -23.19 61.99 -31.48
C GLU A 110 -24.49 61.29 -31.04
N ASP A 111 -24.70 61.18 -29.72
CA ASP A 111 -25.94 60.70 -29.12
C ASP A 111 -27.09 61.67 -29.44
N SER A 112 -27.74 61.49 -30.60
CA SER A 112 -29.02 62.10 -30.94
C SER A 112 -30.17 61.32 -30.29
N LEU A 113 -31.10 62.06 -29.68
CA LEU A 113 -32.33 61.57 -29.03
C LEU A 113 -33.21 60.69 -29.95
N GLU A 114 -33.02 60.79 -31.27
CA GLU A 114 -33.75 60.03 -32.29
C GLU A 114 -33.31 58.56 -32.38
N SER A 115 -32.10 58.22 -31.92
CA SER A 115 -31.57 56.84 -31.92
C SER A 115 -32.26 55.90 -30.90
N LEU A 116 -33.07 56.46 -29.98
CA LEU A 116 -33.75 55.74 -28.89
C LEU A 116 -35.17 55.28 -29.26
N LEU A 117 -35.63 55.57 -30.47
CA LEU A 117 -36.98 55.26 -30.93
C LEU A 117 -37.02 53.95 -31.74
N VAL A 118 -37.81 52.97 -31.29
CA VAL A 118 -38.01 51.68 -31.95
C VAL A 118 -39.44 51.62 -32.54
N PRO A 119 -39.64 51.15 -33.78
CA PRO A 119 -40.99 50.98 -34.35
C PRO A 119 -41.75 49.84 -33.66
N ASN A 120 -42.99 50.08 -33.25
CA ASN A 120 -43.87 48.99 -32.79
C ASN A 120 -44.49 48.22 -33.97
N ALA A 121 -45.25 47.15 -33.68
CA ALA A 121 -45.90 46.30 -34.68
C ALA A 121 -46.87 47.03 -35.65
N ARG A 122 -47.16 48.32 -35.42
CA ARG A 122 -47.96 49.20 -36.29
C ARG A 122 -47.13 50.31 -36.95
N GLY A 123 -45.80 50.22 -36.90
CA GLY A 123 -44.88 51.19 -37.52
C GLY A 123 -44.77 52.53 -36.78
N ARG A 124 -45.27 52.67 -35.55
CA ARG A 124 -45.14 53.91 -34.76
C ARG A 124 -43.88 53.84 -33.88
N LEU A 125 -43.08 54.90 -33.94
CA LEU A 125 -41.87 55.08 -33.14
C LEU A 125 -42.23 55.27 -31.65
N GLN A 126 -41.69 54.41 -30.77
CA GLN A 126 -41.83 54.49 -29.32
C GLN A 126 -40.46 54.37 -28.65
N PHE A 127 -40.29 54.93 -27.44
CA PHE A 127 -39.12 54.63 -26.62
C PHE A 127 -39.15 53.15 -26.24
N GLY A 128 -38.08 52.41 -26.58
CA GLY A 128 -37.93 51.00 -26.20
C GLY A 128 -37.78 50.82 -24.69
N ASP A 129 -37.85 49.57 -24.21
CA ASP A 129 -37.65 49.22 -22.80
C ASP A 129 -36.36 49.91 -22.25
N PRO A 130 -36.45 50.80 -21.25
CA PRO A 130 -35.32 51.60 -20.76
C PRO A 130 -34.12 50.76 -20.28
N GLN A 131 -34.34 49.48 -19.96
CA GLN A 131 -33.28 48.56 -19.54
C GLN A 131 -32.47 47.98 -20.71
N LYS A 132 -33.00 48.01 -21.94
CA LYS A 132 -32.38 47.43 -23.15
C LYS A 132 -31.81 48.47 -24.12
N SER A 133 -31.91 49.76 -23.84
CA SER A 133 -31.45 50.86 -24.71
C SER A 133 -29.99 51.31 -24.50
N SER A 134 -29.30 50.78 -23.49
CA SER A 134 -27.88 51.09 -23.26
C SER A 134 -27.00 50.42 -24.33
N ALA A 135 -26.08 51.17 -24.96
CA ALA A 135 -25.15 50.63 -25.97
C ALA A 135 -24.36 49.39 -25.47
N ARG A 136 -24.13 49.30 -24.16
CA ARG A 136 -23.48 48.16 -23.49
C ARG A 136 -24.41 46.93 -23.42
N THR A 137 -25.71 47.15 -23.23
CA THR A 137 -26.75 46.11 -23.23
C THR A 137 -27.01 45.59 -24.64
N THR A 138 -27.06 46.49 -25.64
CA THR A 138 -27.19 46.12 -27.06
C THR A 138 -26.01 45.26 -27.54
N ARG A 139 -24.77 45.60 -27.13
CA ARG A 139 -23.59 44.76 -27.40
C ARG A 139 -23.68 43.40 -26.71
N ALA A 140 -24.13 43.34 -25.46
CA ALA A 140 -24.30 42.07 -24.74
C ALA A 140 -25.38 41.17 -25.38
N LEU A 141 -26.50 41.74 -25.82
CA LEU A 141 -27.54 41.03 -26.59
C LEU A 141 -27.01 40.50 -27.92
N PHE A 142 -26.21 41.30 -28.64
CA PHE A 142 -25.57 40.86 -29.89
C PHE A 142 -24.59 39.71 -29.67
N VAL A 143 -23.76 39.79 -28.60
CA VAL A 143 -22.85 38.70 -28.21
C VAL A 143 -23.64 37.42 -27.90
N ILE A 144 -24.68 37.50 -27.06
CA ILE A 144 -25.51 36.34 -26.71
C ILE A 144 -26.25 35.75 -27.93
N SER A 145 -26.73 36.59 -28.84
CA SER A 145 -27.34 36.14 -30.10
C SER A 145 -26.35 35.35 -30.96
N ASN A 146 -25.12 35.85 -31.11
CA ASN A 146 -24.05 35.14 -31.83
C ASN A 146 -23.67 33.81 -31.16
N LEU A 147 -23.62 33.78 -29.83
CA LEU A 147 -23.37 32.56 -29.06
C LEU A 147 -24.50 31.56 -29.23
N THR A 148 -25.75 32.02 -29.25
CA THR A 148 -26.93 31.17 -29.50
C THR A 148 -26.90 30.59 -30.92
N GLN A 149 -26.50 31.37 -31.93
CA GLN A 149 -26.27 30.85 -33.28
C GLN A 149 -25.11 29.84 -33.32
N ALA A 150 -24.06 30.02 -32.52
CA ALA A 150 -23.00 29.02 -32.40
C ALA A 150 -23.53 27.71 -31.80
N ILE A 151 -24.40 27.77 -30.78
CA ILE A 151 -25.06 26.58 -30.21
C ILE A 151 -25.88 25.85 -31.28
N VAL A 152 -26.68 26.57 -32.07
CA VAL A 152 -27.47 25.97 -33.15
C VAL A 152 -26.58 25.29 -34.20
N LYS A 153 -25.40 25.86 -34.51
CA LYS A 153 -24.42 25.20 -35.40
C LYS A 153 -23.89 23.89 -34.80
N LEU A 154 -23.70 23.83 -33.49
CA LEU A 154 -23.27 22.62 -32.78
C LEU A 154 -24.40 21.56 -32.73
N GLU A 155 -25.64 21.99 -32.50
CA GLU A 155 -26.84 21.15 -32.58
C GLU A 155 -27.00 20.53 -33.98
N ASN A 156 -26.81 21.32 -35.03
CA ASN A 156 -26.86 20.80 -36.41
C ASN A 156 -25.73 19.80 -36.69
N LYS A 157 -24.53 20.04 -36.15
CA LYS A 157 -23.40 19.10 -36.28
C LYS A 157 -23.67 17.76 -35.58
N ILE A 158 -24.24 17.77 -34.37
CA ILE A 158 -24.54 16.52 -33.66
C ILE A 158 -25.70 15.75 -34.31
N GLN A 159 -26.69 16.46 -34.87
CA GLN A 159 -27.80 15.84 -35.61
C GLN A 159 -27.36 15.24 -36.96
N ALA A 160 -26.30 15.77 -37.56
CA ALA A 160 -25.72 15.22 -38.78
C ALA A 160 -24.98 13.88 -38.56
N ILE A 161 -24.73 13.48 -37.30
CA ILE A 161 -24.07 12.20 -37.00
C ILE A 161 -25.06 11.05 -37.25
N MET A 162 -24.71 10.17 -38.18
CA MET A 162 -25.46 8.96 -38.52
C MET A 162 -24.79 7.72 -37.92
N PRO A 163 -25.55 6.69 -37.49
CA PRO A 163 -24.96 5.42 -37.01
C PRO A 163 -24.11 4.68 -38.05
N SER A 164 -24.22 5.05 -39.33
CA SER A 164 -23.42 4.50 -40.43
C SER A 164 -22.02 5.13 -40.56
N HIS A 165 -21.74 6.23 -39.83
CA HIS A 165 -20.40 6.81 -39.81
C HIS A 165 -19.40 5.89 -39.10
N THR A 166 -18.12 6.01 -39.47
CA THR A 166 -17.06 5.28 -38.80
C THR A 166 -16.93 5.75 -37.34
N PRO A 167 -16.47 4.89 -36.41
CA PRO A 167 -16.26 5.29 -35.01
C PRO A 167 -15.34 6.51 -34.85
N GLU A 168 -14.37 6.68 -35.76
CA GLU A 168 -13.41 7.79 -35.78
C GLU A 168 -14.09 9.11 -36.19
N GLU A 169 -14.95 9.10 -37.21
CA GLU A 169 -15.74 10.27 -37.62
C GLU A 169 -16.74 10.68 -36.54
N ILE A 170 -17.38 9.71 -35.89
CA ILE A 170 -18.30 9.96 -34.76
C ILE A 170 -17.52 10.61 -33.61
N GLN A 171 -16.33 10.08 -33.29
CA GLN A 171 -15.47 10.61 -32.24
C GLN A 171 -15.02 12.05 -32.54
N ASP A 172 -14.56 12.35 -33.75
CA ASP A 172 -14.11 13.69 -34.15
C ASP A 172 -15.26 14.72 -34.11
N ALA A 173 -16.43 14.32 -34.61
CA ALA A 173 -17.64 15.15 -34.55
C ALA A 173 -18.06 15.43 -33.09
N LEU A 174 -18.08 14.42 -32.23
CA LEU A 174 -18.41 14.58 -30.80
C LEU A 174 -17.39 15.47 -30.08
N CYS A 175 -16.09 15.25 -30.28
CA CYS A 175 -15.03 16.10 -29.73
C CYS A 175 -15.18 17.56 -30.16
N THR A 176 -15.48 17.80 -31.44
CA THR A 176 -15.67 19.15 -31.99
C THR A 176 -16.89 19.84 -31.37
N VAL A 177 -17.98 19.08 -31.16
CA VAL A 177 -19.19 19.60 -30.54
C VAL A 177 -18.97 19.92 -29.06
N GLU A 178 -18.29 19.04 -28.33
CA GLU A 178 -17.90 19.24 -26.93
C GLU A 178 -17.00 20.47 -26.76
N ASP A 179 -15.97 20.62 -27.59
CA ASP A 179 -15.06 21.79 -27.56
C ASP A 179 -15.77 23.10 -27.87
N GLY A 180 -16.65 23.07 -28.87
CA GLY A 180 -17.49 24.20 -29.21
C GLY A 180 -18.40 24.58 -28.03
N SER A 181 -19.01 23.59 -27.39
CA SER A 181 -19.91 23.79 -26.25
C SER A 181 -19.18 24.38 -25.04
N GLU A 182 -17.97 23.89 -24.74
CA GLU A 182 -17.10 24.41 -23.67
C GLU A 182 -16.70 25.87 -23.93
N THR A 183 -16.31 26.17 -25.17
CA THR A 183 -15.94 27.54 -25.59
C THR A 183 -17.11 28.50 -25.43
N VAL A 184 -18.30 28.08 -25.87
CA VAL A 184 -19.52 28.87 -25.73
C VAL A 184 -19.89 29.04 -24.25
N ARG A 185 -19.80 27.99 -23.42
CA ARG A 185 -20.05 28.10 -21.96
C ARG A 185 -19.14 29.13 -21.30
N HIS A 186 -17.84 29.11 -21.61
CA HIS A 186 -16.90 30.10 -21.11
C HIS A 186 -17.25 31.53 -21.54
N GLN A 187 -17.68 31.72 -22.79
CA GLN A 187 -18.07 33.03 -23.29
C GLN A 187 -19.38 33.51 -22.66
N ILE A 188 -20.37 32.63 -22.46
CA ILE A 188 -21.62 32.95 -21.75
C ILE A 188 -21.34 33.31 -20.29
N ALA A 189 -20.42 32.60 -19.62
CA ALA A 189 -20.03 32.90 -18.25
C ALA A 189 -19.36 34.28 -18.10
N SER A 190 -18.76 34.81 -19.17
CA SER A 190 -18.18 36.15 -19.17
C SER A 190 -19.21 37.29 -19.28
N VAL A 191 -20.47 36.98 -19.63
CA VAL A 191 -21.58 37.93 -19.73
C VAL A 191 -22.24 38.09 -18.36
N THR A 192 -21.98 39.22 -17.70
CA THR A 192 -22.41 39.52 -16.32
C THR A 192 -23.59 40.49 -16.23
N GLN A 193 -24.11 40.95 -17.37
CA GLN A 193 -25.17 41.96 -17.42
C GLN A 193 -26.53 41.38 -17.05
N THR A 194 -27.16 41.95 -16.01
CA THR A 194 -28.49 41.53 -15.52
C THR A 194 -29.62 41.73 -16.54
N ALA A 195 -29.49 42.73 -17.42
CA ALA A 195 -30.50 43.04 -18.45
C ALA A 195 -30.61 41.99 -19.56
N VAL A 196 -29.67 41.04 -19.66
CA VAL A 196 -29.66 39.94 -20.65
C VAL A 196 -29.84 38.57 -19.98
N SER A 197 -30.33 38.56 -18.74
CA SER A 197 -30.40 37.35 -17.92
C SER A 197 -31.34 36.29 -18.49
N GLU A 198 -32.41 36.65 -19.18
CA GLU A 198 -33.35 35.68 -19.76
C GLU A 198 -32.79 35.03 -21.02
N GLU A 199 -32.13 35.80 -21.88
CA GLU A 199 -31.45 35.29 -23.07
C GLU A 199 -30.24 34.40 -22.70
N VAL A 200 -29.52 34.74 -21.63
CA VAL A 200 -28.46 33.90 -21.05
C VAL A 200 -29.03 32.58 -20.53
N LYS A 201 -30.20 32.59 -19.85
CA LYS A 201 -30.86 31.37 -19.39
C LYS A 201 -31.29 30.49 -20.55
N GLU A 202 -31.86 31.06 -21.62
CA GLU A 202 -32.23 30.29 -22.81
C GLU A 202 -31.00 29.63 -23.46
N ALA A 203 -29.91 30.38 -23.64
CA ALA A 203 -28.68 29.84 -24.21
C ALA A 203 -28.09 28.70 -23.36
N ARG A 204 -28.15 28.82 -22.01
CA ARG A 204 -27.74 27.74 -21.09
C ARG A 204 -28.64 26.52 -21.20
N ALA A 205 -29.97 26.69 -21.26
CA ALA A 205 -30.91 25.59 -21.40
C ALA A 205 -30.70 24.80 -22.70
N ARG A 206 -30.33 25.48 -23.80
CA ARG A 206 -29.95 24.81 -25.06
C ARG A 206 -28.66 24.00 -24.92
N LEU A 207 -27.64 24.56 -24.26
CA LEU A 207 -26.41 23.82 -23.96
C LEU A 207 -26.67 22.59 -23.09
N GLU A 208 -27.53 22.70 -22.07
CA GLU A 208 -27.95 21.55 -21.25
C GLU A 208 -28.66 20.47 -22.09
N SER A 209 -29.54 20.88 -23.01
CA SER A 209 -30.17 19.94 -23.96
C SER A 209 -29.14 19.28 -24.87
N LEU A 210 -28.16 20.03 -25.36
CA LEU A 210 -27.07 19.51 -26.19
C LEU A 210 -26.21 18.51 -25.40
N ASP A 211 -25.92 18.79 -24.13
CA ASP A 211 -25.17 17.91 -23.22
C ASP A 211 -25.89 16.58 -23.00
N GLN A 212 -27.23 16.57 -22.93
CA GLN A 212 -28.00 15.32 -22.87
C GLN A 212 -27.86 14.48 -24.15
N VAL A 213 -27.83 15.13 -25.32
CA VAL A 213 -27.63 14.44 -26.61
C VAL A 213 -26.21 13.89 -26.71
N ILE A 214 -25.20 14.69 -26.33
CA ILE A 214 -23.80 14.26 -26.24
C ILE A 214 -23.69 13.05 -25.31
N PHE A 215 -24.31 13.10 -24.14
CA PHE A 215 -24.30 12.01 -23.17
C PHE A 215 -24.90 10.71 -23.74
N ALA A 216 -26.00 10.81 -24.48
CA ALA A 216 -26.61 9.65 -25.14
C ALA A 216 -25.69 9.03 -26.21
N TRP A 217 -24.99 9.86 -26.99
CA TRP A 217 -23.98 9.39 -27.95
C TRP A 217 -22.76 8.78 -27.27
N ARG A 218 -22.20 9.45 -26.25
CA ARG A 218 -21.05 8.98 -25.47
C ARG A 218 -21.33 7.68 -24.71
N SER A 219 -22.58 7.41 -24.35
CA SER A 219 -22.99 6.13 -23.77
C SER A 219 -22.86 4.96 -24.75
N LYS A 220 -22.99 5.21 -26.07
CA LYS A 220 -22.82 4.19 -27.12
C LYS A 220 -21.41 4.18 -27.70
N TYR A 221 -20.76 5.34 -27.77
CA TYR A 221 -19.41 5.54 -28.30
C TYR A 221 -18.54 6.25 -27.25
N PRO A 222 -17.95 5.49 -26.31
CA PRO A 222 -17.13 6.05 -25.24
C PRO A 222 -15.94 6.86 -25.79
N ASP A 223 -15.60 7.93 -25.09
CA ASP A 223 -14.52 8.83 -25.48
C ASP A 223 -13.13 8.17 -25.40
N SER A 224 -12.48 8.04 -26.55
CA SER A 224 -11.12 7.51 -26.73
C SER A 224 -10.05 8.60 -26.88
N ALA A 225 -10.42 9.89 -26.99
CA ALA A 225 -9.47 10.97 -27.21
C ALA A 225 -8.60 11.24 -25.96
N PRO A 226 -7.41 11.83 -26.09
CA PRO A 226 -6.61 12.26 -24.94
C PRO A 226 -7.39 13.20 -24.02
N VAL A 227 -7.25 13.04 -22.70
CA VAL A 227 -7.95 13.87 -21.71
C VAL A 227 -7.42 15.30 -21.77
N LYS A 228 -8.30 16.28 -22.03
CA LYS A 228 -7.92 17.70 -22.09
C LYS A 228 -7.71 18.28 -20.70
N ILE A 229 -6.62 19.02 -20.53
CA ILE A 229 -6.30 19.72 -19.29
C ILE A 229 -6.22 21.22 -19.58
N ASP A 230 -7.15 22.02 -19.03
CA ASP A 230 -7.03 23.48 -19.09
C ASP A 230 -6.08 24.01 -18.02
N ASN A 231 -4.82 24.19 -18.41
CA ASN A 231 -3.76 24.68 -17.55
C ASN A 231 -3.42 26.17 -17.82
N ARG A 232 -4.28 26.92 -18.54
CA ARG A 232 -4.07 28.35 -18.87
C ARG A 232 -3.73 29.22 -17.67
N LYS A 233 -4.41 28.98 -16.56
CA LYS A 233 -4.24 29.72 -15.30
C LYS A 233 -2.80 29.70 -14.76
N TYR A 234 -1.96 28.74 -15.15
CA TYR A 234 -0.57 28.66 -14.67
C TYR A 234 0.43 29.45 -15.53
N PHE A 235 0.02 29.92 -16.72
CA PHE A 235 0.84 30.77 -17.59
C PHE A 235 0.58 32.25 -17.29
N PHE A 236 0.87 32.68 -16.07
CA PHE A 236 0.78 34.09 -15.67
C PHE A 236 2.08 34.53 -15.02
N ASP A 237 2.46 35.78 -15.24
CA ASP A 237 3.56 36.39 -14.52
C ASP A 237 2.99 37.11 -13.28
N PRO A 238 3.31 36.64 -12.05
CA PRO A 238 2.84 37.30 -10.85
C PRO A 238 3.41 38.71 -10.65
N GLY A 239 4.46 39.13 -11.36
CA GLY A 239 5.01 40.48 -11.32
C GLY A 239 4.40 41.44 -12.35
N GLU A 240 3.69 40.93 -13.36
CA GLU A 240 3.20 41.73 -14.47
C GLU A 240 2.22 42.82 -14.01
N GLY A 241 2.51 44.07 -14.41
CA GLY A 241 1.68 45.24 -14.09
C GLY A 241 1.68 45.66 -12.61
N LYS A 242 2.66 45.21 -11.80
CA LYS A 242 2.74 45.55 -10.37
C LYS A 242 3.99 46.36 -10.04
N ASN A 243 3.84 47.31 -9.12
CA ASN A 243 4.93 48.13 -8.63
C ASN A 243 5.87 47.33 -7.71
N THR A 244 7.17 47.63 -7.74
CA THR A 244 8.20 46.94 -6.93
C THR A 244 7.86 46.87 -5.43
N PRO A 245 7.38 47.94 -4.76
CA PRO A 245 7.02 47.87 -3.34
C PRO A 245 5.87 46.88 -3.05
N THR A 246 4.92 46.76 -3.99
CA THR A 246 3.81 45.80 -3.89
C THR A 246 4.33 44.38 -3.99
N ILE A 247 5.26 44.09 -4.90
CA ILE A 247 5.89 42.76 -5.03
C ILE A 247 6.68 42.41 -3.77
N ILE A 248 7.45 43.35 -3.22
CA ILE A 248 8.18 43.14 -1.94
C ILE A 248 7.20 42.80 -0.82
N THR A 249 6.09 43.55 -0.72
CA THR A 249 5.03 43.29 0.27
C THR A 249 4.45 41.88 0.11
N TYR A 250 4.21 41.45 -1.12
CA TYR A 250 3.71 40.12 -1.43
C TYR A 250 4.69 39.04 -1.00
N CYS A 251 5.98 39.21 -1.33
CA CYS A 251 7.04 38.29 -0.94
C CYS A 251 7.14 38.16 0.58
N ILE A 252 7.16 39.27 1.33
CA ILE A 252 7.24 39.23 2.80
C ILE A 252 6.07 38.41 3.37
N ALA A 253 4.83 38.72 2.97
CA ALA A 253 3.66 38.04 3.49
C ALA A 253 3.61 36.55 3.11
N LEU A 254 3.96 36.21 1.87
CA LEU A 254 3.99 34.82 1.40
C LEU A 254 5.11 34.01 2.05
N VAL A 255 6.31 34.60 2.22
CA VAL A 255 7.42 33.92 2.89
C VAL A 255 7.08 33.64 4.35
N SER A 256 6.54 34.63 5.07
CA SER A 256 6.06 34.43 6.42
C SER A 256 4.98 33.34 6.50
N ARG A 257 4.09 33.28 5.51
CA ARG A 257 2.99 32.30 5.47
C ARG A 257 3.46 30.88 5.17
N VAL A 258 4.34 30.72 4.18
CA VAL A 258 4.70 29.42 3.58
C VAL A 258 5.91 28.80 4.28
N PHE A 259 6.97 29.59 4.53
CA PHE A 259 8.23 29.08 5.07
C PHE A 259 8.31 29.22 6.59
N GLU A 260 7.84 30.35 7.14
CA GLU A 260 7.87 30.58 8.59
C GLU A 260 6.65 29.98 9.33
N GLY A 261 5.71 29.38 8.61
CA GLY A 261 4.53 28.74 9.20
C GLY A 261 3.56 29.71 9.90
N THR A 262 3.60 31.00 9.55
CA THR A 262 2.70 32.00 10.14
C THR A 262 1.25 31.67 9.80
N ALA A 263 0.38 31.64 10.82
CA ALA A 263 -1.06 31.41 10.61
C ALA A 263 -1.66 32.44 9.65
N GLN A 264 -2.72 32.08 8.91
CA GLN A 264 -3.38 32.97 7.94
C GLN A 264 -3.73 34.34 8.53
N ARG A 265 -4.22 34.38 9.78
CA ARG A 265 -4.50 35.62 10.51
C ARG A 265 -3.26 36.49 10.69
N GLY A 266 -2.11 35.88 11.00
CA GLY A 266 -0.84 36.59 11.16
C GLY A 266 -0.31 37.14 9.84
N ALA A 267 -0.34 36.33 8.78
CA ALA A 267 0.10 36.78 7.45
C ALA A 267 -0.80 37.90 6.88
N SER A 268 -2.13 37.80 7.09
CA SER A 268 -3.07 38.88 6.77
C SER A 268 -2.80 40.15 7.58
N LEU A 269 -2.41 40.02 8.85
CA LEU A 269 -2.00 41.17 9.66
C LEU A 269 -0.74 41.82 9.12
N ILE A 270 0.26 41.04 8.69
CA ILE A 270 1.49 41.56 8.06
C ILE A 270 1.15 42.40 6.83
N LEU A 271 0.28 41.91 5.94
CA LEU A 271 -0.18 42.68 4.77
C LEU A 271 -0.82 44.02 5.15
N LYS A 272 -1.70 44.01 6.15
CA LYS A 272 -2.37 45.21 6.66
C LYS A 272 -1.37 46.20 7.28
N LEU A 273 -0.43 45.71 8.09
CA LEU A 273 0.57 46.55 8.74
C LEU A 273 1.51 47.19 7.72
N ILE A 274 1.95 46.46 6.70
CA ILE A 274 2.79 47.03 5.63
C ILE A 274 2.01 48.10 4.84
N LYS A 275 0.71 47.86 4.57
CA LYS A 275 -0.15 48.85 3.91
C LYS A 275 -0.32 50.12 4.75
N ILE A 276 -0.54 50.00 6.06
CA ILE A 276 -0.63 51.13 6.99
C ILE A 276 0.69 51.88 7.12
N PHE A 277 1.81 51.14 7.18
CA PHE A 277 3.15 51.71 7.23
C PHE A 277 3.45 52.49 5.94
N GLY A 278 3.19 51.90 4.78
CA GLY A 278 3.38 52.55 3.49
C GLY A 278 2.51 53.80 3.32
N PHE A 279 1.24 53.76 3.77
CA PHE A 279 0.38 54.94 3.79
C PHE A 279 0.95 56.03 4.70
N SER A 280 1.23 55.70 5.96
CA SER A 280 1.78 56.65 6.94
C SER A 280 3.06 57.30 6.43
N PHE A 281 3.97 56.50 5.88
CA PHE A 281 5.24 56.96 5.33
C PHE A 281 5.06 57.91 4.13
N ALA A 282 4.15 57.56 3.21
CA ALA A 282 3.88 58.39 2.03
C ALA A 282 3.16 59.71 2.36
N THR A 283 2.41 59.77 3.47
CA THR A 283 1.71 60.99 3.94
C THR A 283 2.50 61.84 4.93
N LEU A 284 3.75 61.46 5.25
CA LEU A 284 4.59 62.21 6.17
C LEU A 284 4.72 63.68 5.73
N GLY A 285 4.57 64.60 6.68
CA GLY A 285 4.60 66.04 6.40
C GLY A 285 3.32 66.61 5.78
N GLY A 286 2.21 65.87 5.80
CA GLY A 286 0.91 66.35 5.29
C GLY A 286 0.76 66.26 3.78
N GLN A 287 1.57 65.43 3.11
CA GLN A 287 1.50 65.21 1.67
C GLN A 287 0.33 64.29 1.31
N GLU A 288 -0.35 64.58 0.20
CA GLU A 288 -1.32 63.66 -0.41
C GLU A 288 -0.57 62.58 -1.22
N LEU A 289 -1.19 61.40 -1.33
CA LEU A 289 -0.64 60.30 -2.13
C LEU A 289 -0.60 60.70 -3.61
N ASN A 290 0.54 60.46 -4.27
CA ASN A 290 0.56 60.53 -5.72
C ASN A 290 -0.17 59.31 -6.34
N PRO A 291 -0.60 59.39 -7.61
CA PRO A 291 -1.37 58.30 -8.25
C PRO A 291 -0.69 56.94 -8.22
N ASP A 292 0.65 56.90 -8.31
CA ASP A 292 1.42 55.65 -8.29
C ASP A 292 1.50 55.02 -6.89
N GLN A 293 1.61 55.85 -5.84
CA GLN A 293 1.56 55.43 -4.44
C GLN A 293 0.16 54.92 -4.08
N GLU A 294 -0.88 55.63 -4.50
CA GLU A 294 -2.26 55.21 -4.31
C GLU A 294 -2.54 53.89 -5.04
N ALA A 295 -2.08 53.74 -6.29
CA ALA A 295 -2.15 52.49 -7.04
C ALA A 295 -1.38 51.35 -6.33
N ALA A 296 -0.15 51.59 -5.88
CA ALA A 296 0.68 50.58 -5.21
C ALA A 296 0.02 50.07 -3.91
N LEU A 297 -0.54 50.97 -3.10
CA LEU A 297 -1.18 50.65 -1.82
C LEU A 297 -2.55 50.00 -2.00
N SER A 298 -3.36 50.48 -2.96
CA SER A 298 -4.69 49.93 -3.23
C SER A 298 -4.66 48.49 -3.73
N ILE A 299 -3.62 48.10 -4.48
CA ILE A 299 -3.43 46.75 -5.02
C ILE A 299 -3.08 45.72 -3.93
N ILE A 300 -2.54 46.14 -2.77
CA ILE A 300 -2.20 45.25 -1.66
C ILE A 300 -3.50 44.70 -1.03
N PRO A 301 -3.72 43.37 -1.04
CA PRO A 301 -4.92 42.76 -0.50
C PRO A 301 -4.90 42.78 1.04
N GLU A 302 -6.08 42.80 1.63
CA GLU A 302 -6.24 42.78 3.09
C GLU A 302 -6.11 41.38 3.72
N SER A 303 -6.12 40.34 2.89
CA SER A 303 -6.14 38.95 3.32
C SER A 303 -5.08 38.15 2.55
N ILE A 304 -4.33 37.31 3.25
CA ILE A 304 -3.33 36.43 2.63
C ILE A 304 -3.95 35.46 1.63
N GLU A 305 -5.20 35.04 1.85
CA GLU A 305 -5.93 34.10 1.00
C GLU A 305 -6.20 34.71 -0.39
N THR A 306 -6.50 36.00 -0.43
CA THR A 306 -6.64 36.74 -1.70
C THR A 306 -5.29 36.83 -2.42
N LEU A 307 -4.19 36.96 -1.67
CA LEU A 307 -2.85 36.96 -2.26
C LEU A 307 -2.45 35.58 -2.78
N GLU A 308 -2.67 34.52 -2.00
CA GLU A 308 -2.46 33.12 -2.39
C GLU A 308 -3.23 32.80 -3.69
N ARG A 309 -4.50 33.25 -3.80
CA ARG A 309 -5.30 33.09 -5.01
C ARG A 309 -4.75 33.90 -6.19
N LYS A 310 -4.30 35.14 -5.98
CA LYS A 310 -3.65 35.96 -7.01
C LYS A 310 -2.38 35.31 -7.56
N PHE A 311 -1.70 34.49 -6.75
CA PHE A 311 -0.51 33.74 -7.12
C PHE A 311 -0.79 32.29 -7.50
N ASN A 312 -2.06 31.90 -7.65
CA ASN A 312 -2.47 30.53 -7.94
C ASN A 312 -1.84 29.47 -7.01
N LEU A 313 -1.65 29.83 -5.74
CA LEU A 313 -1.17 28.95 -4.68
C LEU A 313 -2.30 28.12 -4.05
N ASP A 314 -3.55 28.43 -4.39
CA ASP A 314 -4.71 27.65 -3.95
C ASP A 314 -4.71 26.27 -4.63
N VAL A 315 -5.04 25.24 -3.86
CA VAL A 315 -5.00 23.85 -4.34
C VAL A 315 -6.41 23.35 -4.50
N LYS A 316 -6.81 23.08 -5.76
CA LYS A 316 -8.13 22.50 -6.03
C LYS A 316 -8.20 21.08 -5.45
N CYS A 317 -9.25 20.81 -4.68
CA CYS A 317 -9.52 19.47 -4.16
C CYS A 317 -10.97 19.07 -4.41
N ILE A 318 -11.19 17.76 -4.58
CA ILE A 318 -12.50 17.14 -4.66
C ILE A 318 -12.77 16.49 -3.30
N PRO A 319 -13.74 17.00 -2.53
CA PRO A 319 -14.07 16.43 -1.23
C PRO A 319 -14.92 15.17 -1.42
N TYR A 320 -14.36 13.99 -1.19
CA TYR A 320 -15.12 12.73 -1.15
C TYR A 320 -15.71 12.52 0.24
N ALA A 321 -16.97 12.05 0.31
CA ALA A 321 -17.54 11.53 1.55
C ALA A 321 -17.10 10.09 1.78
N VAL A 322 -16.56 9.79 2.95
CA VAL A 322 -16.02 8.46 3.26
C VAL A 322 -16.97 7.74 4.19
N CYS A 323 -17.35 6.51 3.83
CA CYS A 323 -18.16 5.66 4.69
C CYS A 323 -17.40 5.30 5.99
N PRO A 324 -17.97 5.56 7.19
CA PRO A 324 -17.30 5.24 8.45
C PRO A 324 -17.18 3.73 8.73
N LYS A 325 -17.92 2.88 7.99
CA LYS A 325 -17.98 1.42 8.20
C LYS A 325 -17.16 0.60 7.21
N CYS A 326 -17.04 1.03 5.95
CA CYS A 326 -16.29 0.30 4.92
C CYS A 326 -15.25 1.15 4.19
N SER A 327 -15.06 2.41 4.59
CA SER A 327 -14.12 3.35 3.99
C SER A 327 -14.34 3.66 2.49
N PHE A 328 -15.46 3.25 1.89
CA PHE A 328 -15.79 3.61 0.51
C PHE A 328 -15.85 5.13 0.32
N THR A 329 -15.27 5.61 -0.77
CA THR A 329 -15.15 7.03 -1.14
C THR A 329 -16.26 7.42 -2.12
N HIS A 330 -17.25 8.17 -1.65
CA HIS A 330 -18.34 8.68 -2.48
C HIS A 330 -17.96 10.05 -3.09
N PRO A 331 -17.97 10.19 -4.43
CA PRO A 331 -17.69 11.47 -5.08
C PRO A 331 -18.80 12.50 -4.76
N PRO A 332 -18.47 13.80 -4.74
CA PRO A 332 -19.45 14.86 -4.60
C PRO A 332 -20.28 15.03 -5.88
N ALA A 333 -21.56 15.37 -5.72
CA ALA A 333 -22.43 15.84 -6.79
C ALA A 333 -22.71 17.35 -6.61
N TYR A 334 -22.79 18.08 -7.71
CA TYR A 334 -23.05 19.54 -7.72
C TYR A 334 -24.31 19.84 -8.55
N PRO A 335 -25.52 19.56 -8.03
CA PRO A 335 -26.75 19.87 -8.76
C PRO A 335 -26.89 21.39 -8.96
N ASN A 336 -27.33 21.80 -10.15
CA ASN A 336 -27.58 23.20 -10.56
C ASN A 336 -26.39 24.16 -10.38
N ASP A 337 -25.16 23.70 -10.62
CA ASP A 337 -23.92 24.49 -10.44
C ASP A 337 -23.76 25.12 -9.06
N THR A 338 -24.36 24.51 -8.03
CA THR A 338 -24.18 24.97 -6.66
C THR A 338 -22.73 24.79 -6.21
N THR A 339 -22.19 25.77 -5.48
CA THR A 339 -20.82 25.69 -4.92
C THR A 339 -20.69 24.69 -3.77
N HIS A 340 -21.81 24.10 -3.32
CA HIS A 340 -21.88 23.20 -2.19
C HIS A 340 -22.01 21.73 -2.65
N PRO A 341 -21.07 20.85 -2.27
CA PRO A 341 -21.13 19.45 -2.67
C PRO A 341 -22.24 18.70 -1.93
N VAL A 342 -23.02 17.92 -2.68
CA VAL A 342 -24.08 17.03 -2.19
C VAL A 342 -23.60 15.58 -2.26
N TYR A 343 -24.01 14.76 -1.29
CA TYR A 343 -23.65 13.34 -1.22
C TYR A 343 -24.89 12.51 -0.87
N PRO A 344 -24.87 11.19 -1.15
CA PRO A 344 -25.86 10.27 -0.61
C PRO A 344 -25.93 10.35 0.92
N THR A 345 -27.12 10.17 1.50
CA THR A 345 -27.31 10.14 2.95
C THR A 345 -26.76 8.85 3.58
N ILE A 346 -26.85 7.74 2.85
CA ILE A 346 -26.39 6.41 3.24
C ILE A 346 -25.37 5.86 2.24
N CYS A 347 -24.51 4.96 2.73
CA CYS A 347 -23.53 4.27 1.90
C CYS A 347 -24.21 3.23 1.00
N LEU A 348 -24.05 3.42 -0.31
CA LEU A 348 -24.60 2.55 -1.36
C LEU A 348 -23.64 1.46 -1.81
N GLU A 349 -22.43 1.39 -1.23
CA GLU A 349 -21.41 0.41 -1.62
C GLU A 349 -21.87 -1.00 -1.30
N LYS A 350 -21.75 -1.89 -2.31
CA LYS A 350 -22.00 -3.33 -2.17
C LYS A 350 -20.66 -4.06 -2.14
N ARG A 351 -20.43 -4.85 -1.09
CA ARG A 351 -19.17 -5.59 -0.94
C ARG A 351 -19.06 -6.80 -1.87
N ALA A 352 -20.19 -7.34 -2.31
CA ALA A 352 -20.36 -8.33 -3.36
C ALA A 352 -21.69 -8.07 -4.09
N SER A 353 -21.83 -8.49 -5.35
CA SER A 353 -23.02 -8.23 -6.16
C SER A 353 -24.32 -8.77 -5.54
N SER A 354 -24.21 -9.85 -4.76
CA SER A 354 -25.31 -10.51 -4.06
C SER A 354 -25.58 -9.99 -2.64
N GLU A 355 -24.76 -9.06 -2.10
CA GLU A 355 -24.95 -8.50 -0.76
C GLU A 355 -25.77 -7.20 -0.77
N GLU A 356 -26.45 -6.93 0.34
CA GLU A 356 -27.10 -5.64 0.58
C GLU A 356 -26.06 -4.52 0.68
N PRO A 357 -26.42 -3.28 0.27
CA PRO A 357 -25.53 -2.14 0.41
C PRO A 357 -25.18 -1.89 1.88
N CYS A 358 -24.00 -1.33 2.13
CA CYS A 358 -23.46 -1.09 3.46
C CYS A 358 -24.42 -0.37 4.43
N GLY A 359 -25.20 0.59 3.92
CA GLY A 359 -26.31 1.25 4.62
C GLY A 359 -25.89 2.22 5.73
N ALA A 360 -24.59 2.39 5.99
CA ALA A 360 -24.11 3.31 7.02
C ALA A 360 -24.41 4.77 6.66
N SER A 361 -24.81 5.58 7.65
CA SER A 361 -24.97 7.03 7.46
C SER A 361 -23.63 7.65 7.03
N LEU A 362 -23.66 8.49 6.00
CA LEU A 362 -22.50 9.23 5.51
C LEU A 362 -22.45 10.65 6.07
N LEU A 363 -23.60 11.20 6.46
CA LEU A 363 -23.78 12.62 6.74
C LEU A 363 -24.20 12.88 8.19
N SER A 364 -23.74 14.00 8.72
CA SER A 364 -24.19 14.61 9.97
C SER A 364 -24.43 16.10 9.73
N TYR A 365 -25.66 16.56 9.98
CA TYR A 365 -26.10 17.93 9.68
C TYR A 365 -25.79 18.37 8.24
N GLY A 366 -26.00 17.47 7.27
CA GLY A 366 -25.73 17.73 5.85
C GLY A 366 -24.24 17.74 5.45
N LYS A 367 -23.31 17.43 6.37
CA LYS A 367 -21.86 17.37 6.10
C LYS A 367 -21.33 15.94 6.24
N PRO A 368 -20.32 15.53 5.44
CA PRO A 368 -19.71 14.21 5.58
C PRO A 368 -19.15 13.96 6.98
N LEU A 369 -19.47 12.80 7.57
CA LEU A 369 -18.91 12.33 8.85
C LEU A 369 -17.39 12.16 8.77
N LYS A 370 -16.92 11.59 7.66
CA LYS A 370 -15.51 11.50 7.29
C LYS A 370 -15.39 11.97 5.85
N ARG A 371 -14.32 12.73 5.55
CA ARG A 371 -14.03 13.19 4.19
C ARG A 371 -12.59 12.85 3.80
N TYR A 372 -12.39 12.50 2.54
CA TYR A 372 -11.10 12.34 1.89
C TYR A 372 -10.98 13.44 0.83
N GLU A 373 -9.94 14.26 0.92
CA GLU A 373 -9.72 15.33 -0.05
C GLU A 373 -8.77 14.80 -1.11
N TYR A 374 -9.33 14.58 -2.30
CA TYR A 374 -8.56 14.12 -3.45
C TYR A 374 -8.10 15.34 -4.24
N TYR A 375 -6.80 15.47 -4.45
CA TYR A 375 -6.19 16.51 -5.28
C TYR A 375 -6.05 15.97 -6.70
N PRO A 376 -6.80 16.46 -7.69
CA PRO A 376 -6.88 15.82 -9.01
C PRO A 376 -5.52 15.74 -9.71
N PHE A 377 -5.19 14.56 -10.25
CA PHE A 377 -3.89 14.36 -10.90
C PHE A 377 -3.71 15.29 -12.10
N TYR A 378 -4.75 15.50 -12.90
CA TYR A 378 -4.66 16.35 -14.08
C TYR A 378 -4.44 17.84 -13.78
N ASP A 379 -5.00 18.38 -12.69
CA ASP A 379 -4.77 19.78 -12.30
C ASP A 379 -3.29 19.96 -11.88
N TRP A 380 -2.77 19.03 -11.08
CA TRP A 380 -1.37 19.01 -10.68
C TRP A 380 -0.43 18.78 -11.87
N PHE A 381 -0.72 17.81 -12.73
CA PHE A 381 0.13 17.48 -13.89
C PHE A 381 0.13 18.62 -14.92
N GLY A 382 -1.00 19.31 -15.11
CA GLY A 382 -1.09 20.52 -15.92
C GLY A 382 -0.23 21.66 -15.37
N ARG A 383 -0.18 21.84 -14.05
CA ARG A 383 0.76 22.77 -13.39
C ARG A 383 2.21 22.33 -13.58
N PHE A 384 2.48 21.04 -13.41
CA PHE A 384 3.81 20.45 -13.55
C PHE A 384 4.40 20.70 -14.95
N LEU A 385 3.63 20.47 -16.02
CA LEU A 385 4.06 20.75 -17.40
C LEU A 385 4.14 22.24 -17.75
N ALA A 386 3.54 23.11 -16.94
CA ALA A 386 3.64 24.56 -17.11
C ALA A 386 4.93 25.14 -16.51
N LEU A 387 5.68 24.36 -15.72
CA LEU A 387 6.94 24.79 -15.13
C LEU A 387 8.09 24.76 -16.16
N PRO A 388 9.04 25.73 -16.10
CA PRO A 388 10.23 25.71 -16.93
C PRO A 388 11.08 24.45 -16.70
N GLY A 389 11.69 23.91 -17.75
CA GLY A 389 12.65 22.79 -17.66
C GLY A 389 12.01 21.40 -17.53
N ILE A 390 10.75 21.28 -17.12
CA ILE A 390 10.12 19.98 -16.87
C ILE A 390 10.04 19.14 -18.15
N GLU A 391 9.58 19.73 -19.25
CA GLU A 391 9.47 19.03 -20.54
C GLU A 391 10.85 18.61 -21.08
N GLU A 392 11.88 19.44 -20.87
CA GLU A 392 13.28 19.14 -21.17
C GLU A 392 13.74 17.87 -20.43
N TYR A 393 13.51 17.78 -19.12
CA TYR A 393 13.88 16.60 -18.33
C TYR A 393 13.14 15.36 -18.79
N GLY A 394 11.83 15.47 -19.03
CA GLY A 394 11.02 14.38 -19.56
C GLY A 394 11.55 13.84 -20.89
N ASN A 395 11.90 14.73 -21.81
CA ASN A 395 12.47 14.37 -23.10
C ASN A 395 13.87 13.78 -22.96
N LYS A 396 14.75 14.40 -22.18
CA LYS A 396 16.11 13.90 -21.94
C LYS A 396 16.09 12.47 -21.39
N PHE A 397 15.23 12.19 -20.42
CA PHE A 397 15.05 10.83 -19.87
C PHE A 397 14.69 9.82 -20.96
N CYS A 398 13.75 10.17 -21.84
CA CYS A 398 13.32 9.30 -22.93
C CYS A 398 14.37 9.15 -24.03
N ASP A 399 15.12 10.21 -24.31
CA ASP A 399 16.17 10.23 -25.32
C ASP A 399 17.35 9.36 -24.87
N THR A 400 17.73 9.41 -23.59
CA THR A 400 18.75 8.51 -23.01
C THR A 400 18.36 7.03 -23.16
N ILE A 401 17.10 6.69 -22.90
CA ILE A 401 16.62 5.31 -23.10
C ILE A 401 16.68 4.94 -24.59
N SER A 402 16.23 5.83 -25.46
CA SER A 402 16.17 5.60 -26.91
C SER A 402 17.54 5.53 -27.57
N SER A 403 18.58 6.15 -26.98
CA SER A 403 19.95 6.07 -27.49
C SER A 403 20.61 4.72 -27.28
N HIS A 404 20.08 3.90 -26.37
CA HIS A 404 20.59 2.56 -26.13
C HIS A 404 20.03 1.55 -27.15
N VAL A 405 20.91 0.91 -27.92
CA VAL A 405 20.55 -0.15 -28.86
C VAL A 405 20.07 -1.41 -28.12
N SER A 406 20.60 -1.65 -26.93
CA SER A 406 20.23 -2.76 -26.05
C SER A 406 20.22 -2.30 -24.60
N ILE A 407 19.45 -2.99 -23.75
CA ILE A 407 19.44 -2.76 -22.30
C ILE A 407 20.88 -2.86 -21.77
N PRO A 408 21.40 -1.82 -21.09
CA PRO A 408 22.75 -1.84 -20.52
C PRO A 408 22.99 -3.07 -19.63
N SER A 409 24.18 -3.66 -19.60
CA SER A 409 24.48 -4.72 -18.63
C SER A 409 24.64 -4.16 -17.22
N ASP A 410 25.44 -3.10 -17.12
CA ASP A 410 25.70 -2.36 -15.88
C ASP A 410 24.59 -1.32 -15.65
N LYS A 411 24.23 -1.11 -14.39
CA LYS A 411 23.15 -0.18 -13.98
C LYS A 411 23.74 0.91 -13.11
N PHE A 412 23.63 2.16 -13.56
CA PHE A 412 24.06 3.34 -12.82
C PHE A 412 22.87 4.16 -12.35
N ASP A 413 21.86 4.31 -13.21
CA ASP A 413 20.66 5.08 -12.91
C ASP A 413 19.37 4.36 -13.36
N GLU A 414 18.23 5.04 -13.21
CA GLU A 414 16.94 4.45 -13.53
C GLU A 414 16.65 4.32 -15.02
N THR A 415 17.38 5.03 -15.89
CA THR A 415 17.28 4.91 -17.35
C THR A 415 17.87 3.60 -17.87
N ASP A 416 18.79 2.99 -17.10
CA ASP A 416 19.35 1.68 -17.42
C ASP A 416 18.38 0.53 -17.08
N GLY A 417 17.33 0.79 -16.31
CA GLY A 417 16.43 -0.23 -15.79
C GLY A 417 15.70 -1.00 -16.88
N ARG A 418 15.71 -2.34 -16.81
CA ARG A 418 15.02 -3.21 -17.80
C ARG A 418 13.55 -2.80 -18.05
N PHE A 419 12.86 -2.40 -16.99
CA PHE A 419 11.45 -1.99 -17.08
C PHE A 419 11.24 -0.86 -18.10
N VAL A 420 12.02 0.21 -18.07
CA VAL A 420 11.76 1.38 -18.93
C VAL A 420 12.03 1.11 -20.42
N HIS A 421 12.86 0.11 -20.73
CA HIS A 421 13.15 -0.37 -22.08
C HIS A 421 12.09 -1.33 -22.62
N GLU A 422 11.56 -2.24 -21.79
CA GLU A 422 10.62 -3.29 -22.20
C GLU A 422 9.15 -2.91 -21.98
N PHE A 423 8.87 -1.85 -21.22
CA PHE A 423 7.51 -1.44 -20.88
C PHE A 423 6.72 -1.04 -22.13
N ARG A 424 5.49 -1.54 -22.24
CA ARG A 424 4.63 -1.36 -23.40
C ARG A 424 3.52 -0.35 -23.14
N ALA A 425 3.19 0.44 -24.15
CA ALA A 425 2.00 1.27 -24.18
C ALA A 425 0.75 0.41 -24.45
N HIS A 426 -0.42 1.04 -24.38
CA HIS A 426 -1.72 0.37 -24.54
C HIS A 426 -1.90 -0.26 -25.93
N ASP A 427 -1.27 0.31 -26.95
CA ASP A 427 -1.22 -0.21 -28.33
C ASP A 427 -0.28 -1.42 -28.50
N GLY A 428 0.40 -1.84 -27.44
CA GLY A 428 1.38 -2.93 -27.46
C GLY A 428 2.77 -2.53 -27.94
N GLN A 429 3.00 -1.29 -28.38
CA GLN A 429 4.33 -0.80 -28.77
C GLN A 429 5.18 -0.46 -27.54
N LEU A 430 6.50 -0.27 -27.72
CA LEU A 430 7.36 0.13 -26.61
C LEU A 430 7.02 1.56 -26.18
N PHE A 431 6.79 1.74 -24.88
CA PHE A 431 6.29 2.99 -24.34
C PHE A 431 7.23 4.16 -24.65
N VAL A 432 8.54 3.98 -24.50
CA VAL A 432 9.53 5.05 -24.77
C VAL A 432 10.02 5.03 -26.21
N ALA A 433 10.55 3.91 -26.70
CA ALA A 433 11.20 3.84 -28.01
C ALA A 433 10.24 4.18 -29.18
N ASN A 434 8.95 3.87 -29.06
CA ASN A 434 7.93 4.18 -30.07
C ASN A 434 7.08 5.41 -29.69
N ARG A 435 7.61 6.35 -28.89
CA ARG A 435 6.83 7.50 -28.39
C ARG A 435 6.41 8.52 -29.45
N GLY A 436 7.07 8.57 -30.61
CA GLY A 436 6.86 9.62 -31.59
C GLY A 436 7.07 11.00 -30.98
N ASN A 437 6.11 11.90 -31.16
CA ASN A 437 6.14 13.27 -30.59
C ASN A 437 5.46 13.36 -29.21
N GLU A 438 4.99 12.24 -28.64
CA GLU A 438 4.30 12.26 -27.36
C GLU A 438 5.30 12.29 -26.18
N GLY A 439 4.95 13.06 -25.14
CA GLY A 439 5.64 12.98 -23.85
C GLY A 439 5.38 11.63 -23.18
N ARG A 440 6.41 11.06 -22.54
CA ARG A 440 6.32 9.78 -21.80
C ARG A 440 6.79 9.98 -20.38
N TRP A 441 5.90 9.73 -19.43
CA TRP A 441 6.11 10.06 -18.03
C TRP A 441 5.90 8.84 -17.15
N PHE A 442 6.89 8.57 -16.32
CA PHE A 442 6.89 7.51 -15.33
C PHE A 442 6.80 8.10 -13.93
N PHE A 443 5.99 7.51 -13.08
CA PHE A 443 5.85 7.91 -11.68
C PHE A 443 6.12 6.76 -10.72
N ILE A 444 6.58 7.11 -9.52
CA ILE A 444 6.73 6.23 -8.37
C ILE A 444 5.63 6.56 -7.38
N LEU A 445 4.85 5.57 -6.95
CA LEU A 445 3.85 5.69 -5.88
C LEU A 445 4.49 5.38 -4.53
N ASN A 446 4.31 6.29 -3.58
CA ASN A 446 4.71 6.13 -2.20
C ASN A 446 3.48 6.28 -1.31
N ALA A 447 3.36 5.48 -0.25
CA ALA A 447 2.34 5.67 0.76
C ALA A 447 2.78 5.11 2.11
N ASP A 448 2.45 5.82 3.17
CA ASP A 448 2.75 5.40 4.55
C ASP A 448 1.79 6.05 5.55
N PHE A 449 1.79 5.53 6.78
CA PHE A 449 1.00 5.98 7.91
C PHE A 449 1.88 6.41 9.07
N PHE A 450 1.60 7.59 9.62
CA PHE A 450 2.37 8.17 10.71
C PHE A 450 1.48 8.63 11.86
N ASN A 451 2.03 8.61 13.07
CA ASN A 451 1.35 9.12 14.26
C ASN A 451 1.48 10.65 14.34
N VAL A 452 0.40 11.38 14.06
CA VAL A 452 0.41 12.86 14.06
C VAL A 452 0.65 13.48 15.44
N GLU A 453 0.43 12.72 16.51
CA GLU A 453 0.64 13.15 17.90
C GLU A 453 2.11 12.93 18.36
N GLY A 454 2.95 12.35 17.49
CA GLY A 454 4.33 11.98 17.78
C GLY A 454 4.48 10.68 18.56
N ASN A 455 5.67 10.08 18.52
CA ASN A 455 5.95 8.78 19.14
C ASN A 455 6.31 8.91 20.63
N ARG A 456 5.37 9.39 21.46
CA ARG A 456 5.52 9.45 22.92
C ARG A 456 4.98 8.17 23.57
N ILE A 457 5.70 7.61 24.55
CA ILE A 457 5.40 6.32 25.21
C ILE A 457 3.96 6.26 25.79
N ARG A 458 3.41 7.39 26.25
CA ARG A 458 2.02 7.54 26.73
C ARG A 458 1.19 8.51 25.89
N GLY A 459 1.67 8.86 24.69
CA GLY A 459 0.98 9.76 23.77
C GLY A 459 -0.27 9.13 23.19
N LYS A 460 -1.25 9.96 22.84
CA LYS A 460 -2.39 9.55 22.02
C LYS A 460 -1.85 8.99 20.69
N LYS A 461 -2.42 7.88 20.21
CA LYS A 461 -2.09 7.33 18.90
C LYS A 461 -3.17 7.77 17.90
N SER A 462 -2.77 8.49 16.87
CA SER A 462 -3.63 8.92 15.77
C SER A 462 -2.87 8.71 14.47
N SER A 463 -3.17 7.59 13.78
CA SER A 463 -2.51 7.22 12.54
C SER A 463 -3.15 7.95 11.37
N THR A 464 -2.38 8.74 10.63
CA THR A 464 -2.79 9.45 9.42
C THR A 464 -1.92 8.97 8.26
N GLY A 465 -2.54 8.66 7.14
CA GLY A 465 -1.84 8.19 5.95
C GLY A 465 -1.60 9.29 4.94
N MET A 466 -0.50 9.20 4.20
CA MET A 466 -0.22 10.05 3.05
C MET A 466 -0.01 9.16 1.82
N ILE A 467 -0.63 9.54 0.70
CA ILE A 467 -0.32 8.99 -0.61
C ILE A 467 0.45 10.08 -1.36
N ALA A 468 1.57 9.72 -1.99
CA ALA A 468 2.40 10.64 -2.75
C ALA A 468 2.91 9.97 -4.04
N MET A 469 3.22 10.77 -5.06
CA MET A 469 3.89 10.32 -6.26
C MET A 469 5.05 11.25 -6.63
N SER A 470 6.19 10.66 -6.99
CA SER A 470 7.33 11.37 -7.55
C SER A 470 7.53 11.02 -9.03
N CYS A 471 8.02 11.96 -9.81
CA CYS A 471 8.24 11.78 -11.25
C CYS A 471 9.62 11.17 -11.50
N LEU A 472 9.65 9.93 -12.00
CA LEU A 472 10.89 9.19 -12.26
C LEU A 472 11.76 9.86 -13.34
N ASN A 473 11.13 10.56 -14.28
CA ASN A 473 11.83 11.26 -15.36
C ASN A 473 12.71 12.42 -14.87
N LEU A 474 12.51 12.91 -13.64
CA LEU A 474 13.33 13.97 -13.08
C LEU A 474 14.67 13.41 -12.58
N PRO A 475 15.77 14.18 -12.70
CA PRO A 475 17.04 13.87 -12.06
C PRO A 475 16.89 13.67 -10.55
N LEU A 476 17.72 12.81 -9.97
CA LEU A 476 17.63 12.41 -8.56
C LEU A 476 17.69 13.60 -7.60
N GLU A 477 18.48 14.63 -7.95
CA GLU A 477 18.74 15.83 -7.15
C GLU A 477 17.47 16.65 -6.90
N ILE A 478 16.53 16.63 -7.85
CA ILE A 478 15.28 17.40 -7.77
C ILE A 478 14.04 16.52 -7.64
N ARG A 479 14.13 15.22 -7.89
CA ARG A 479 12.98 14.29 -7.91
C ARG A 479 12.18 14.28 -6.61
N ASN A 480 12.85 14.45 -5.48
CA ASN A 480 12.24 14.42 -4.15
C ASN A 480 11.99 15.83 -3.58
N ASP A 481 12.19 16.89 -4.36
CA ASP A 481 11.83 18.25 -3.94
C ASP A 481 10.32 18.35 -3.75
N HIS A 482 9.92 18.97 -2.64
CA HIS A 482 8.51 19.21 -2.31
C HIS A 482 7.77 20.01 -3.40
N ALA A 483 8.48 20.77 -4.23
CA ALA A 483 7.93 21.50 -5.38
C ALA A 483 7.40 20.56 -6.50
N PHE A 484 7.97 19.36 -6.64
CA PHE A 484 7.63 18.40 -7.70
C PHE A 484 6.96 17.13 -7.19
N LEU A 485 6.77 16.99 -5.88
CA LEU A 485 6.04 15.88 -5.30
C LEU A 485 4.53 16.10 -5.46
N TYR A 486 3.85 15.11 -6.04
CA TYR A 486 2.39 15.10 -6.12
C TYR A 486 1.81 14.40 -4.88
N ILE A 487 0.82 15.01 -4.23
CA ILE A 487 0.09 14.40 -3.12
C ILE A 487 -1.36 14.20 -3.56
N PRO A 488 -1.75 12.98 -4.00
CA PRO A 488 -3.14 12.66 -4.34
C PRO A 488 -4.14 12.88 -3.20
N GLY A 489 -3.73 12.63 -1.96
CA GLY A 489 -4.58 12.90 -0.80
C GLY A 489 -4.04 12.35 0.52
N ILE A 490 -4.64 12.83 1.61
CA ILE A 490 -4.30 12.47 2.98
C ILE A 490 -5.43 11.62 3.58
N ILE A 491 -5.09 10.42 4.04
CA ILE A 491 -6.01 9.49 4.69
C ILE A 491 -6.12 9.87 6.17
N ARG A 492 -7.18 10.60 6.50
CA ARG A 492 -7.39 11.10 7.87
C ARG A 492 -7.59 9.97 8.87
N GLY A 493 -6.85 10.08 9.98
CA GLY A 493 -6.93 9.20 11.14
C GLY A 493 -8.24 9.28 11.93
N PRO A 494 -8.30 8.70 13.14
CA PRO A 494 -7.16 8.24 13.96
C PRO A 494 -6.71 6.81 13.69
N ARG A 495 -7.43 6.06 12.85
CA ARG A 495 -7.16 4.66 12.54
C ARG A 495 -6.85 4.49 11.06
N GLU A 496 -5.91 3.59 10.78
CA GLU A 496 -5.59 3.12 9.44
C GLU A 496 -6.81 2.40 8.84
N PRO A 497 -6.99 2.44 7.51
CA PRO A 497 -7.99 1.63 6.83
C PRO A 497 -7.81 0.14 7.15
N ASN A 498 -8.90 -0.63 7.20
CA ASN A 498 -8.79 -2.05 7.51
C ASN A 498 -8.09 -2.82 6.37
N ALA A 499 -6.91 -3.37 6.65
CA ALA A 499 -6.14 -4.18 5.71
C ALA A 499 -6.80 -5.54 5.38
N HIS A 500 -7.55 -6.13 6.32
CA HIS A 500 -8.26 -7.39 6.10
C HIS A 500 -9.45 -7.22 5.15
N ASP A 501 -10.13 -6.07 5.23
CA ASP A 501 -11.24 -5.71 4.34
C ASP A 501 -10.78 -4.98 3.06
N ALA A 502 -9.45 -4.89 2.84
CA ALA A 502 -8.83 -4.20 1.71
C ALA A 502 -9.27 -2.73 1.51
N GLU A 503 -9.56 -2.01 2.60
CA GLU A 503 -10.15 -0.67 2.54
C GLU A 503 -9.25 0.40 1.90
N HIS A 504 -7.93 0.15 1.82
CA HIS A 504 -6.95 1.04 1.18
C HIS A 504 -7.29 1.30 -0.29
N ARG A 505 -7.91 0.30 -0.96
CA ARG A 505 -8.34 0.39 -2.35
C ARG A 505 -9.24 1.61 -2.59
N HIS A 506 -10.15 1.90 -1.67
CA HIS A 506 -11.12 2.99 -1.85
C HIS A 506 -10.45 4.37 -1.89
N TYR A 507 -9.31 4.54 -1.23
CA TYR A 507 -8.54 5.79 -1.27
C TYR A 507 -7.64 5.88 -2.51
N LEU A 508 -7.17 4.74 -3.04
CA LEU A 508 -6.43 4.71 -4.31
C LEU A 508 -7.32 4.90 -5.54
N LYS A 509 -8.61 4.55 -5.43
CA LYS A 509 -9.52 4.51 -6.57
C LYS A 509 -9.53 5.79 -7.42
N PRO A 510 -9.71 7.00 -6.86
CA PRO A 510 -9.73 8.22 -7.68
C PRO A 510 -8.44 8.43 -8.46
N LEU A 511 -7.29 8.15 -7.83
CA LEU A 511 -5.99 8.25 -8.47
C LEU A 511 -5.82 7.23 -9.60
N VAL A 512 -6.17 5.98 -9.34
CA VAL A 512 -6.02 4.91 -10.35
C VAL A 512 -6.95 5.15 -11.54
N ASP A 513 -8.17 5.62 -11.31
CA ASP A 513 -9.12 5.98 -12.38
C ASP A 513 -8.53 7.05 -13.33
N ASP A 514 -7.80 8.04 -12.78
CA ASP A 514 -7.08 9.05 -13.57
C ASP A 514 -5.86 8.47 -14.30
N LEU A 515 -5.08 7.61 -13.65
CA LEU A 515 -3.89 6.99 -14.24
C LEU A 515 -4.23 6.00 -15.36
N VAL A 516 -5.33 5.25 -15.25
CA VAL A 516 -5.81 4.35 -16.33
C VAL A 516 -6.05 5.14 -17.61
N LYS A 517 -6.76 6.27 -17.52
CA LYS A 517 -7.01 7.15 -18.68
C LYS A 517 -5.72 7.79 -19.18
N ALA A 518 -4.84 8.25 -18.29
CA ALA A 518 -3.57 8.88 -18.65
C ALA A 518 -2.61 7.91 -19.37
N TYR A 519 -2.70 6.61 -19.09
CA TYR A 519 -1.96 5.56 -19.79
C TYR A 519 -2.61 5.18 -21.12
N THR A 520 -3.90 4.84 -21.10
CA THR A 520 -4.63 4.30 -22.27
C THR A 520 -4.90 5.33 -23.35
N ARG A 521 -5.32 6.54 -22.97
CA ARG A 521 -5.72 7.62 -23.88
C ARG A 521 -4.66 8.72 -23.99
N GLY A 522 -3.89 8.93 -22.92
CA GLY A 522 -3.01 10.09 -22.79
C GLY A 522 -3.75 11.33 -22.28
N VAL A 523 -2.98 12.36 -21.96
CA VAL A 523 -3.45 13.67 -21.52
C VAL A 523 -2.89 14.75 -22.44
N ARG A 524 -3.67 15.80 -22.66
CA ARG A 524 -3.36 16.87 -23.60
C ARG A 524 -3.58 18.21 -22.91
N PRO A 525 -2.52 18.86 -22.39
CA PRO A 525 -2.65 20.16 -21.77
C PRO A 525 -2.93 21.26 -22.80
N PHE A 526 -3.55 22.36 -22.37
CA PHE A 526 -3.76 23.53 -23.22
C PHE A 526 -2.44 24.00 -23.81
N ALA A 527 -1.39 24.11 -22.99
CA ALA A 527 -0.02 24.31 -23.44
C ALA A 527 0.98 23.69 -22.45
N THR A 528 2.23 23.57 -22.84
CA THR A 528 3.38 23.35 -21.94
C THR A 528 4.15 24.66 -21.79
N PHE A 529 5.15 24.70 -20.91
CA PHE A 529 6.03 25.88 -20.83
C PHE A 529 6.64 26.26 -22.19
N ARG A 530 6.97 25.28 -23.05
CA ARG A 530 7.49 25.51 -24.41
C ARG A 530 6.44 25.98 -25.39
N THR A 531 5.26 25.36 -25.38
CA THR A 531 4.21 25.63 -26.39
C THR A 531 3.29 26.78 -26.03
N ARG A 532 3.41 27.37 -24.83
CA ARG A 532 2.58 28.52 -24.41
C ARG A 532 2.65 29.71 -25.38
N SER A 533 3.80 29.88 -26.06
CA SER A 533 4.02 30.97 -27.02
C SER A 533 3.66 30.61 -28.47
N SER A 534 3.52 29.32 -28.81
CA SER A 534 3.23 28.89 -30.19
C SER A 534 1.76 29.06 -30.57
N GLY A 535 0.88 29.34 -29.60
CA GLY A 535 -0.51 29.72 -29.82
C GLY A 535 -1.42 28.59 -30.35
N THR A 536 -0.96 27.34 -30.35
CA THR A 536 -1.76 26.16 -30.75
C THR A 536 -2.20 25.39 -29.51
N PRO A 537 -3.44 25.59 -29.02
CA PRO A 537 -3.94 24.88 -27.85
C PRO A 537 -3.96 23.37 -28.07
N TYR A 538 -3.71 22.62 -27.01
CA TYR A 538 -3.92 21.16 -27.02
C TYR A 538 -3.10 20.42 -28.09
N SER A 539 -1.95 20.96 -28.49
CA SER A 539 -1.13 20.37 -29.56
C SER A 539 -0.26 19.19 -29.13
N HIS A 540 0.05 19.08 -27.82
CA HIS A 540 0.96 18.06 -27.29
C HIS A 540 0.21 17.01 -26.47
N VAL A 541 0.54 15.73 -26.66
CA VAL A 541 0.00 14.62 -25.89
C VAL A 541 1.09 14.05 -24.99
N ALA A 542 0.78 13.85 -23.73
CA ALA A 542 1.62 13.16 -22.76
C ALA A 542 0.93 11.88 -22.30
N ARG A 543 1.65 10.75 -22.26
CA ARG A 543 1.17 9.53 -21.60
C ARG A 543 1.90 9.32 -20.31
N VAL A 544 1.15 8.84 -19.33
CA VAL A 544 1.63 8.63 -17.96
C VAL A 544 1.49 7.17 -17.60
N ALA A 545 2.53 6.60 -16.97
CA ALA A 545 2.50 5.27 -16.40
C ALA A 545 3.05 5.29 -14.97
N LEU A 546 2.43 4.48 -14.12
CA LEU A 546 2.98 4.14 -12.81
C LEU A 546 4.06 3.07 -12.98
N ALA A 547 5.32 3.45 -12.81
CA ALA A 547 6.46 2.54 -12.99
C ALA A 547 6.70 1.67 -11.76
N LEU A 548 6.61 2.27 -10.57
CA LEU A 548 7.03 1.64 -9.32
C LEU A 548 6.08 2.03 -8.19
N ALA A 549 5.85 1.13 -7.23
CA ALA A 549 5.37 1.44 -5.90
C ALA A 549 6.54 1.23 -4.92
N LEU A 550 7.08 2.32 -4.38
CA LEU A 550 8.19 2.28 -3.43
C LEU A 550 7.65 2.63 -2.05
N MET A 551 7.54 1.63 -1.20
CA MET A 551 7.04 1.77 0.16
C MET A 551 7.81 0.80 1.05
N ASP A 552 7.81 1.05 2.36
CA ASP A 552 8.21 -0.01 3.28
C ASP A 552 7.30 -1.24 3.05
N PHE A 553 7.81 -2.44 3.31
CA PHE A 553 7.05 -3.64 2.94
C PHE A 553 5.78 -3.82 3.81
N LYS A 554 5.70 -3.10 4.94
CA LYS A 554 4.54 -3.13 5.83
C LYS A 554 3.38 -2.32 5.24
N ALA A 555 3.65 -1.17 4.65
CA ALA A 555 2.70 -0.32 3.93
C ALA A 555 2.41 -0.85 2.53
N ALA A 556 3.42 -1.37 1.82
CA ALA A 556 3.24 -1.93 0.48
C ALA A 556 2.14 -3.01 0.44
N ARG A 557 2.09 -3.86 1.46
CA ARG A 557 1.14 -4.99 1.52
C ARG A 557 -0.32 -4.58 1.45
N PRO A 558 -0.86 -3.75 2.37
CA PRO A 558 -2.27 -3.34 2.30
C PRO A 558 -2.59 -2.55 1.03
N PHE A 559 -1.68 -1.70 0.54
CA PHE A 559 -1.91 -0.94 -0.69
C PHE A 559 -1.90 -1.81 -1.96
N CYS A 560 -1.07 -2.86 -1.99
CA CYS A 560 -0.97 -3.79 -3.13
C CYS A 560 -1.87 -5.03 -3.00
N GLY A 561 -2.65 -5.14 -1.92
CA GLY A 561 -3.54 -6.29 -1.70
C GLY A 561 -2.76 -7.57 -1.37
N LEU A 562 -1.65 -7.48 -0.66
CA LEU A 562 -0.86 -8.62 -0.22
C LEU A 562 -1.16 -8.98 1.23
N LEU A 563 -0.88 -10.22 1.61
CA LEU A 563 -1.01 -10.68 3.00
C LEU A 563 0.21 -10.25 3.85
N ASP A 564 0.01 -10.26 5.17
CA ASP A 564 1.06 -9.94 6.15
C ASP A 564 2.22 -10.97 6.14
N VAL A 565 3.40 -10.58 6.65
CA VAL A 565 4.59 -11.47 6.76
C VAL A 565 4.31 -12.71 7.58
N THR A 566 3.37 -12.63 8.52
CA THR A 566 2.98 -13.76 9.36
C THR A 566 2.09 -14.76 8.63
N SER A 567 1.62 -14.43 7.42
CA SER A 567 0.93 -15.38 6.55
C SER A 567 1.90 -16.39 5.95
N HIS A 568 1.38 -17.50 5.43
CA HIS A 568 2.19 -18.45 4.69
C HIS A 568 2.64 -17.90 3.32
N HIS A 569 2.01 -16.83 2.80
CA HIS A 569 2.42 -16.11 1.58
C HIS A 569 3.29 -14.90 1.98
N PHE A 570 4.45 -15.16 2.58
CA PHE A 570 5.29 -14.12 3.16
C PHE A 570 6.08 -13.30 2.11
N CYS A 571 6.40 -13.93 0.97
CA CYS A 571 7.06 -13.34 -0.18
C CYS A 571 6.03 -12.88 -1.21
N ALA A 572 6.17 -11.68 -1.75
CA ALA A 572 5.28 -11.16 -2.80
C ALA A 572 5.83 -11.35 -4.22
N LEU A 573 7.11 -11.72 -4.36
CA LEU A 573 7.82 -11.80 -5.64
C LEU A 573 8.13 -13.24 -6.05
N CYS A 574 8.32 -14.11 -5.06
CA CYS A 574 8.76 -15.49 -5.25
C CYS A 574 7.67 -16.48 -4.87
N ASP A 575 7.76 -17.69 -5.41
CA ASP A 575 6.85 -18.79 -5.11
C ASP A 575 7.13 -19.48 -3.77
N CYS A 576 8.15 -19.01 -3.03
CA CYS A 576 8.44 -19.43 -1.67
C CYS A 576 7.23 -19.20 -0.77
N TRP A 577 6.54 -20.31 -0.53
CA TRP A 577 5.35 -20.41 0.28
C TRP A 577 5.72 -21.11 1.58
N HIS A 578 4.91 -20.85 2.61
CA HIS A 578 4.96 -21.45 3.92
C HIS A 578 6.00 -20.83 4.88
N THR A 579 5.53 -20.29 6.01
CA THR A 579 6.37 -19.66 7.04
C THR A 579 7.52 -20.53 7.57
N ALA A 580 7.49 -21.85 7.39
CA ALA A 580 8.64 -22.71 7.73
C ALA A 580 9.89 -22.43 6.90
N HIS A 581 9.70 -22.05 5.63
CA HIS A 581 10.78 -21.74 4.68
C HIS A 581 11.27 -20.29 4.82
N LEU A 582 10.73 -19.54 5.78
CA LEU A 582 11.24 -18.23 6.14
C LEU A 582 12.70 -18.38 6.60
N GLY A 583 13.61 -17.76 5.87
CA GLY A 583 15.05 -17.85 6.11
C GLY A 583 15.80 -18.78 5.16
N ARG A 584 15.15 -19.35 4.13
CA ARG A 584 15.85 -19.92 2.97
C ARG A 584 16.81 -18.87 2.40
N THR A 585 17.99 -19.32 1.97
CA THR A 585 19.06 -18.47 1.40
C THR A 585 19.48 -18.92 0.01
N ASP A 586 18.93 -20.02 -0.50
CA ASP A 586 19.23 -20.60 -1.82
C ASP A 586 18.42 -19.91 -2.93
N TYR A 587 18.60 -18.60 -3.03
CA TYR A 587 17.83 -17.73 -3.92
C TYR A 587 17.87 -18.13 -5.40
N GLU A 588 18.86 -18.93 -5.81
CA GLU A 588 19.03 -19.51 -7.15
C GLU A 588 17.89 -20.48 -7.53
N ASN A 589 17.28 -21.14 -6.54
CA ASN A 589 16.18 -22.08 -6.74
C ASN A 589 14.80 -21.44 -6.61
N TRP A 590 14.72 -20.14 -6.30
CA TRP A 590 13.43 -19.47 -6.10
C TRP A 590 12.82 -19.14 -7.45
N ASN A 591 11.58 -19.59 -7.68
CA ASN A 591 10.87 -19.21 -8.89
C ASN A 591 10.07 -17.94 -8.66
N ILE A 592 9.83 -17.22 -9.74
CA ILE A 592 9.02 -16.01 -9.67
C ILE A 592 7.54 -16.38 -9.60
N LEU A 593 6.83 -15.70 -8.71
CA LEU A 593 5.37 -15.80 -8.61
C LEU A 593 4.70 -15.22 -9.87
N GLU A 594 3.75 -15.95 -10.43
CA GLU A 594 3.01 -15.53 -11.63
C GLU A 594 1.98 -14.43 -11.34
N ASP A 595 2.09 -13.28 -12.02
CA ASP A 595 1.17 -12.15 -11.87
C ASP A 595 -0.29 -12.51 -12.23
N GLU A 596 -0.51 -13.36 -13.24
CA GLU A 596 -1.86 -13.77 -13.67
C GLU A 596 -2.61 -14.52 -12.57
N ARG A 597 -1.90 -15.36 -11.81
CA ARG A 597 -2.45 -16.09 -10.67
C ARG A 597 -2.95 -15.13 -9.60
N LEU A 598 -2.17 -14.12 -9.28
CA LEU A 598 -2.52 -13.11 -8.29
C LEU A 598 -3.67 -12.23 -8.76
N ARG A 599 -3.64 -11.78 -10.02
CA ARG A 599 -4.74 -11.03 -10.63
C ARG A 599 -6.05 -11.81 -10.59
N LYS A 600 -6.01 -13.11 -10.90
CA LYS A 600 -7.17 -14.01 -10.76
C LYS A 600 -7.65 -14.10 -9.32
N GLY A 601 -6.74 -14.33 -8.36
CA GLY A 601 -7.06 -14.39 -6.94
C GLY A 601 -7.68 -13.11 -6.40
N ALA A 602 -7.11 -11.95 -6.77
CA ALA A 602 -7.61 -10.64 -6.38
C ALA A 602 -9.02 -10.38 -6.93
N LYS A 603 -9.30 -10.75 -8.19
CA LYS A 603 -10.64 -10.67 -8.78
C LYS A 603 -11.63 -11.59 -8.09
N MET A 604 -11.26 -12.86 -7.85
CA MET A 604 -12.10 -13.79 -7.10
C MET A 604 -12.40 -13.27 -5.70
N TRP A 605 -11.41 -12.70 -5.00
CA TRP A 605 -11.59 -12.11 -3.67
C TRP A 605 -12.54 -10.92 -3.70
N HIS A 606 -12.45 -10.06 -4.73
CA HIS A 606 -13.33 -8.92 -4.93
C HIS A 606 -14.79 -9.37 -5.07
N ASP A 607 -15.04 -10.38 -5.91
CA ASP A 607 -16.39 -10.84 -6.25
C ASP A 607 -16.98 -11.82 -5.20
N ALA A 608 -16.16 -12.32 -4.27
CA ALA A 608 -16.55 -13.30 -3.27
C ALA A 608 -17.27 -12.72 -2.04
N LEU A 609 -18.12 -13.55 -1.45
CA LEU A 609 -18.74 -13.33 -0.13
C LEU A 609 -17.70 -13.36 0.99
N LEU A 610 -17.98 -12.66 2.10
CA LEU A 610 -17.05 -12.56 3.25
C LEU A 610 -16.58 -13.92 3.79
N LYS A 611 -17.47 -14.90 3.84
CA LYS A 611 -17.17 -16.26 4.33
C LYS A 611 -16.17 -17.01 3.44
N ASP A 612 -16.12 -16.70 2.14
CA ASP A 612 -15.34 -17.43 1.14
C ASP A 612 -13.97 -16.76 0.91
N ARG A 613 -13.84 -15.47 1.25
CA ARG A 613 -12.59 -14.68 1.11
C ARG A 613 -11.39 -15.32 1.80
N LYS A 614 -11.59 -15.90 2.99
CA LYS A 614 -10.50 -16.54 3.73
C LYS A 614 -9.89 -17.70 2.95
N ALA A 615 -10.71 -18.53 2.31
CA ALA A 615 -10.24 -19.63 1.48
C ALA A 615 -9.45 -19.10 0.26
N ILE A 616 -9.90 -17.99 -0.34
CA ILE A 616 -9.20 -17.34 -1.46
C ILE A 616 -7.84 -16.77 -1.02
N GLU A 617 -7.78 -16.13 0.15
CA GLU A 617 -6.52 -15.62 0.72
C GLU A 617 -5.52 -16.76 0.97
N GLU A 618 -5.98 -17.87 1.55
CA GLU A 618 -5.15 -19.06 1.77
C GLU A 618 -4.64 -19.65 0.45
N LEU A 619 -5.46 -19.61 -0.61
CA LEU A 619 -5.15 -20.20 -1.92
C LEU A 619 -4.22 -19.33 -2.77
N TYR A 620 -4.48 -18.03 -2.83
CA TYR A 620 -3.86 -17.09 -3.76
C TYR A 620 -2.90 -16.09 -3.12
N GLY A 621 -2.96 -15.88 -1.81
CA GLY A 621 -2.05 -14.96 -1.12
C GLY A 621 -2.29 -13.49 -1.38
N THR A 622 -3.49 -13.13 -1.84
CA THR A 622 -3.82 -11.76 -2.23
C THR A 622 -5.26 -11.42 -1.94
N ARG A 623 -5.49 -10.12 -1.75
CA ARG A 623 -6.76 -9.41 -1.68
C ARG A 623 -6.84 -8.45 -2.87
N PHE A 624 -8.01 -7.88 -3.09
CA PHE A 624 -8.16 -6.90 -4.15
C PHE A 624 -7.47 -5.56 -3.81
N SER A 625 -6.77 -5.00 -4.80
CA SER A 625 -6.21 -3.64 -4.78
C SER A 625 -6.61 -2.94 -6.07
N GLU A 626 -6.84 -1.62 -6.01
CA GLU A 626 -7.12 -0.81 -7.21
C GLU A 626 -6.00 -0.86 -8.22
N LEU A 627 -4.75 -1.12 -7.82
CA LEU A 627 -3.62 -1.19 -8.75
C LEU A 627 -3.83 -2.25 -9.84
N TRP A 628 -4.63 -3.28 -9.58
CA TRP A 628 -5.00 -4.28 -10.60
C TRP A 628 -5.86 -3.71 -11.74
N HIS A 629 -6.49 -2.53 -11.58
CA HIS A 629 -7.17 -1.85 -12.69
C HIS A 629 -6.19 -1.28 -13.73
N LEU A 630 -4.91 -1.07 -13.36
CA LEU A 630 -3.88 -0.75 -14.33
C LEU A 630 -3.55 -2.02 -15.15
N PRO A 631 -3.75 -1.99 -16.48
CA PRO A 631 -3.66 -3.20 -17.31
C PRO A 631 -2.23 -3.77 -17.35
N TYR A 632 -1.22 -2.92 -17.18
CA TYR A 632 0.18 -3.29 -17.18
C TYR A 632 0.74 -3.63 -15.79
N TRP A 633 -0.05 -3.46 -14.71
CA TRP A 633 0.45 -3.63 -13.35
C TRP A 633 0.90 -5.06 -13.06
N ARG A 634 2.11 -5.18 -12.51
CA ARG A 634 2.77 -6.42 -12.09
C ARG A 634 3.33 -6.27 -10.67
N LEU A 635 3.37 -7.34 -9.89
CA LEU A 635 3.91 -7.26 -8.52
C LEU A 635 5.40 -6.93 -8.47
N ARG A 636 6.16 -7.21 -9.54
CA ARG A 636 7.57 -6.79 -9.65
C ARG A 636 7.76 -5.28 -9.67
N GLN A 637 6.68 -4.50 -9.86
CA GLN A 637 6.71 -3.05 -9.73
C GLN A 637 6.63 -2.60 -8.26
N ILE A 638 6.54 -3.51 -7.29
CA ILE A 638 6.77 -3.18 -5.88
C ILE A 638 8.28 -3.12 -5.65
N GLY A 639 8.80 -1.92 -5.43
CA GLY A 639 10.21 -1.67 -5.15
C GLY A 639 10.57 -2.04 -3.72
N ILE A 640 11.81 -2.48 -3.53
CA ILE A 640 12.38 -2.67 -2.20
C ILE A 640 12.88 -1.30 -1.72
N ASP A 641 12.36 -0.81 -0.60
CA ASP A 641 12.86 0.41 0.03
C ASP A 641 14.23 0.13 0.71
N PRO A 642 15.35 0.69 0.20
CA PRO A 642 16.67 0.45 0.76
C PRO A 642 16.81 0.99 2.18
N MET A 643 16.13 2.08 2.53
CA MET A 643 16.20 2.67 3.88
C MET A 643 15.70 1.66 4.92
N HIS A 644 14.49 1.15 4.72
CA HIS A 644 13.89 0.19 5.66
C HIS A 644 14.54 -1.20 5.56
N ALA A 645 14.81 -1.70 4.36
CA ALA A 645 15.35 -3.05 4.19
C ALA A 645 16.83 -3.16 4.57
N ILE A 646 17.68 -2.28 4.04
CA ILE A 646 19.13 -2.38 4.20
C ILE A 646 19.56 -1.72 5.51
N PHE A 647 19.28 -0.43 5.67
CA PHE A 647 19.85 0.35 6.77
C PHE A 647 19.18 0.06 8.11
N LEU A 648 17.84 0.03 8.15
CA LEU A 648 17.09 -0.14 9.39
C LEU A 648 16.94 -1.61 9.83
N ILE A 649 16.99 -2.56 8.90
CA ILE A 649 16.83 -4.00 9.21
C ILE A 649 18.15 -4.75 9.06
N LEU A 650 18.72 -4.86 7.86
CA LEU A 650 19.86 -5.74 7.60
C LEU A 650 21.12 -5.31 8.36
N LEU A 651 21.50 -4.03 8.29
CA LEU A 651 22.67 -3.53 9.01
C LEU A 651 22.49 -3.67 10.52
N GLN A 652 21.33 -3.27 11.06
CA GLN A 652 21.07 -3.41 12.50
C GLN A 652 21.17 -4.87 12.96
N ARG A 653 20.61 -5.80 12.19
CA ARG A 653 20.67 -7.23 12.48
C ARG A 653 22.09 -7.77 12.39
N MET A 654 22.86 -7.39 11.37
CA MET A 654 24.25 -7.81 11.22
C MET A 654 25.09 -7.35 12.41
N PHE A 655 25.07 -6.05 12.73
CA PHE A 655 25.93 -5.50 13.79
C PHE A 655 25.46 -5.92 15.20
N ARG A 656 24.16 -5.85 15.51
CA ARG A 656 23.67 -6.11 16.87
C ARG A 656 23.40 -7.59 17.17
N ASP A 657 22.79 -8.32 16.24
CA ASP A 657 22.35 -9.69 16.51
C ASP A 657 23.41 -10.72 16.11
N ILE A 658 24.10 -10.52 14.98
CA ILE A 658 25.10 -11.47 14.46
C ILE A 658 26.47 -11.19 15.07
N LEU A 659 26.99 -9.97 14.95
CA LEU A 659 28.30 -9.60 15.47
C LEU A 659 28.30 -9.26 16.97
N GLY A 660 27.12 -9.06 17.57
CA GLY A 660 27.00 -8.76 19.00
C GLY A 660 27.54 -7.38 19.41
N LEU A 661 27.70 -6.47 18.47
CA LEU A 661 28.27 -5.12 18.65
C LEU A 661 27.21 -4.12 19.15
N ASP A 662 26.48 -4.49 20.22
CA ASP A 662 25.55 -3.56 20.87
C ASP A 662 26.30 -2.57 21.79
N ASN A 663 25.66 -1.46 22.16
CA ASN A 663 26.33 -0.39 22.91
C ASN A 663 26.86 -0.90 24.27
N PRO A 664 28.19 -0.92 24.53
CA PRO A 664 28.77 -1.53 25.74
C PRO A 664 28.33 -0.87 27.05
N GLU A 665 27.77 0.34 26.99
CA GLU A 665 27.24 1.07 28.15
C GLU A 665 25.87 0.58 28.64
N ASP A 666 25.11 -0.18 27.82
CA ASP A 666 23.78 -0.68 28.17
C ASP A 666 23.85 -2.12 28.75
N SER A 667 24.54 -2.25 29.88
CA SER A 667 24.83 -3.51 30.58
C SER A 667 23.59 -4.36 30.96
N GLY A 668 22.38 -3.82 30.83
CA GLY A 668 21.12 -4.52 31.11
C GLY A 668 20.52 -5.24 29.91
N ARG A 669 20.95 -4.94 28.67
CA ARG A 669 20.34 -5.49 27.46
C ARG A 669 21.11 -6.72 26.98
N LYS A 670 20.61 -7.91 27.31
CA LYS A 670 21.17 -9.16 26.75
C LYS A 670 20.98 -9.14 25.23
N PRO A 671 22.02 -9.45 24.43
CA PRO A 671 21.86 -9.55 22.97
C PRO A 671 20.75 -10.54 22.67
N ASN A 672 19.84 -10.16 21.78
CA ASN A 672 18.78 -11.05 21.34
C ASN A 672 19.46 -12.26 20.66
N LYS A 673 19.25 -13.46 21.19
CA LYS A 673 19.71 -14.68 20.50
C LYS A 673 19.15 -14.65 19.06
N PRO A 674 19.96 -14.96 18.04
CA PRO A 674 19.47 -14.99 16.67
C PRO A 674 18.25 -15.89 16.58
N ARG A 675 17.15 -15.36 16.02
CA ARG A 675 15.87 -16.08 15.88
C ARG A 675 15.99 -17.30 14.97
N PHE A 676 17.02 -17.35 14.14
CA PHE A 676 17.25 -18.39 13.14
C PHE A 676 18.58 -19.07 13.45
N LYS A 677 18.52 -20.37 13.72
CA LYS A 677 19.66 -21.25 14.04
C LYS A 677 19.80 -22.27 12.92
N PHE A 678 20.24 -21.83 11.74
CA PHE A 678 20.51 -22.75 10.65
C PHE A 678 22.03 -22.85 10.50
N ALA A 679 22.57 -24.05 10.69
CA ALA A 679 23.97 -24.38 10.44
C ALA A 679 24.13 -25.23 9.17
N PHE A 680 23.02 -25.63 8.55
CA PHE A 680 22.99 -26.55 7.41
C PHE A 680 21.76 -26.28 6.53
N TYR A 681 21.95 -26.28 5.21
CA TYR A 681 20.88 -26.14 4.22
C TYR A 681 20.75 -27.43 3.40
N TYR A 682 19.55 -28.00 3.39
CA TYR A 682 19.16 -29.07 2.48
C TYR A 682 17.99 -28.60 1.62
N ASP A 683 18.09 -28.80 0.30
CA ASP A 683 17.08 -28.38 -0.67
C ASP A 683 15.88 -29.34 -0.67
N PHE A 684 15.09 -29.25 0.40
CA PHE A 684 13.86 -30.01 0.51
C PHE A 684 12.84 -29.56 -0.55
N THR A 685 12.18 -30.51 -1.17
CA THR A 685 11.04 -30.23 -2.04
C THR A 685 9.90 -29.62 -1.21
N PRO A 686 9.45 -28.38 -1.47
CA PRO A 686 8.31 -27.81 -0.75
C PRO A 686 7.05 -28.67 -0.93
N PRO A 687 6.15 -28.73 0.07
CA PRO A 687 4.85 -29.32 -0.16
C PRO A 687 4.14 -28.52 -1.27
N PRO A 688 3.33 -29.15 -2.14
CA PRO A 688 2.64 -28.42 -3.19
C PRO A 688 1.77 -27.32 -2.58
N SER A 689 1.73 -26.15 -3.22
CA SER A 689 0.81 -25.10 -2.78
C SER A 689 -0.62 -25.65 -2.78
N LEU A 690 -1.44 -25.28 -1.80
CA LEU A 690 -2.85 -25.75 -1.70
C LEU A 690 -3.62 -25.51 -3.00
N SER A 691 -3.24 -24.48 -3.76
CA SER A 691 -3.83 -24.14 -5.06
C SER A 691 -3.46 -25.08 -6.19
N SER A 692 -2.27 -25.68 -6.15
CA SER A 692 -1.82 -26.66 -7.14
C SER A 692 -2.54 -27.99 -6.96
N LEU A 693 -3.04 -28.28 -5.76
CA LEU A 693 -3.76 -29.51 -5.40
C LEU A 693 -5.24 -29.48 -5.81
N MET A 694 -5.85 -28.29 -5.93
CA MET A 694 -7.28 -28.13 -6.25
C MET A 694 -7.61 -28.07 -7.75
N LYS A 695 -6.61 -27.97 -8.65
CA LYS A 695 -6.85 -28.07 -10.11
C LYS A 695 -7.41 -29.43 -10.54
N GLU A 696 -7.35 -30.44 -9.67
CA GLU A 696 -7.84 -31.80 -9.91
C GLU A 696 -9.08 -32.16 -9.06
N ALA A 697 -9.87 -31.16 -8.63
CA ALA A 697 -11.05 -31.37 -7.79
C ALA A 697 -12.29 -31.85 -8.57
N GLU A 698 -12.19 -33.03 -9.18
CA GLU A 698 -13.29 -34.01 -9.26
C GLU A 698 -12.76 -35.35 -8.71
N VAL A 699 -12.26 -35.37 -7.47
CA VAL A 699 -11.92 -36.64 -6.82
C VAL A 699 -12.39 -36.57 -5.35
N PRO A 700 -13.25 -37.51 -4.89
CA PRO A 700 -13.67 -37.60 -3.50
C PRO A 700 -12.44 -37.77 -2.59
N LEU A 701 -12.52 -37.27 -1.35
CA LEU A 701 -11.61 -37.56 -0.22
C LEU A 701 -10.95 -38.95 -0.34
N ARG A 702 -9.78 -39.03 -1.00
CA ARG A 702 -9.01 -40.28 -1.06
C ARG A 702 -8.31 -40.44 0.27
N ARG A 703 -8.76 -41.44 1.04
CA ARG A 703 -8.19 -41.87 2.32
C ARG A 703 -6.69 -42.16 2.15
N TRP A 704 -5.89 -41.80 3.15
CA TRP A 704 -4.44 -41.99 3.32
C TRP A 704 -3.87 -43.42 3.10
N GLY A 705 -4.73 -44.41 2.80
CA GLY A 705 -4.34 -45.81 2.61
C GLY A 705 -3.70 -46.16 1.26
N SER A 706 -3.25 -45.18 0.46
CA SER A 706 -2.71 -45.41 -0.89
C SER A 706 -1.19 -45.48 -0.99
N VAL A 707 -0.44 -45.14 0.07
CA VAL A 707 1.02 -45.29 0.06
C VAL A 707 1.39 -46.76 0.15
N VAL A 708 1.92 -47.32 -0.94
CA VAL A 708 2.34 -48.74 -1.04
C VAL A 708 3.33 -49.06 0.09
N GLY A 709 2.90 -49.91 1.03
CA GLY A 709 3.71 -50.34 2.18
C GLY A 709 3.42 -49.64 3.50
N TYR A 710 2.68 -48.53 3.51
CA TYR A 710 2.29 -47.90 4.78
C TYR A 710 1.23 -48.75 5.47
N VAL A 711 1.55 -49.23 6.68
CA VAL A 711 0.55 -49.81 7.59
C VAL A 711 0.12 -48.66 8.50
N PRO A 712 -1.10 -48.11 8.34
CA PRO A 712 -1.64 -47.21 9.33
C PRO A 712 -1.56 -47.95 10.67
N GLN A 713 -0.76 -47.44 11.60
CA GLN A 713 -0.89 -47.92 12.97
C GLN A 713 -2.36 -47.70 13.32
N PRO A 714 -3.10 -48.75 13.72
CA PRO A 714 -4.54 -48.64 13.98
C PRO A 714 -4.89 -47.64 15.09
N LEU A 715 -3.88 -47.07 15.75
CA LEU A 715 -4.00 -46.41 17.03
C LEU A 715 -4.92 -45.20 17.01
N ASP A 716 -4.97 -44.33 16.00
CA ASP A 716 -5.75 -43.10 16.16
C ASP A 716 -7.27 -43.32 16.10
N GLU A 717 -7.80 -44.09 15.13
CA GLU A 717 -9.25 -44.41 15.10
C GLU A 717 -9.65 -45.44 16.20
N GLN A 718 -8.71 -46.28 16.68
CA GLN A 718 -8.98 -47.32 17.68
C GLN A 718 -8.64 -46.93 19.13
N ARG A 719 -7.99 -45.79 19.41
CA ARG A 719 -7.73 -45.30 20.78
C ARG A 719 -9.00 -44.88 21.53
N LEU A 720 -10.11 -44.72 20.82
CA LEU A 720 -11.46 -44.61 21.40
C LEU A 720 -12.20 -45.97 21.47
N SER A 721 -11.51 -47.09 21.29
CA SER A 721 -12.11 -48.40 21.53
C SER A 721 -12.20 -48.66 23.04
N LEU A 722 -13.23 -49.38 23.44
CA LEU A 722 -13.45 -49.69 24.86
C LEU A 722 -12.49 -50.79 25.31
N LEU A 723 -11.99 -50.65 26.54
CA LEU A 723 -11.33 -51.72 27.28
C LEU A 723 -12.39 -52.56 27.98
N ASP A 724 -12.43 -53.86 27.72
CA ASP A 724 -13.31 -54.78 28.42
C ASP A 724 -12.60 -55.34 29.66
N TRP A 725 -13.31 -55.34 30.79
CA TRP A 725 -12.75 -55.69 32.10
C TRP A 725 -13.60 -56.77 32.74
N ASP A 726 -13.00 -57.95 32.94
CA ASP A 726 -13.74 -59.16 33.34
C ASP A 726 -14.15 -59.16 34.83
N HIS A 727 -13.55 -58.27 35.63
CA HIS A 727 -13.81 -58.15 37.07
C HIS A 727 -15.03 -57.27 37.40
N LEU A 728 -15.65 -56.62 36.42
CA LEU A 728 -16.82 -55.76 36.63
C LEU A 728 -18.11 -56.58 36.67
N SER A 729 -19.03 -56.24 37.58
CA SER A 729 -20.37 -56.85 37.58
C SER A 729 -21.11 -56.57 36.27
N LEU A 730 -22.02 -57.47 35.85
CA LEU A 730 -22.81 -57.34 34.62
C LEU A 730 -23.51 -55.98 34.51
N GLU A 731 -24.13 -55.52 35.60
CA GLU A 731 -24.82 -54.23 35.67
C GLU A 731 -23.86 -53.03 35.60
N HIS A 732 -22.74 -53.09 36.33
CA HIS A 732 -21.73 -52.02 36.30
C HIS A 732 -21.08 -51.91 34.91
N GLY A 733 -20.74 -53.04 34.30
CA GLY A 733 -20.18 -53.09 32.95
C GLY A 733 -21.15 -52.54 31.88
N ALA A 734 -22.46 -52.76 32.02
CA ALA A 734 -23.47 -52.23 31.11
C ALA A 734 -23.64 -50.70 31.24
N CYS A 735 -23.69 -50.17 32.46
CA CYS A 735 -23.77 -48.72 32.70
C CYS A 735 -22.51 -47.99 32.19
N ARG A 736 -21.32 -48.56 32.44
CA ARG A 736 -20.04 -48.04 31.93
C ARG A 736 -19.99 -48.01 30.39
N ARG A 737 -20.37 -49.10 29.72
CA ARG A 737 -20.43 -49.14 28.24
C ARG A 737 -21.36 -48.08 27.68
N THR A 738 -22.53 -47.91 28.27
CA THR A 738 -23.51 -46.88 27.86
C THR A 738 -22.94 -45.46 28.01
N ARG A 739 -22.25 -45.17 29.12
CA ARG A 739 -21.57 -43.87 29.32
C ARG A 739 -20.47 -43.63 28.30
N LEU A 740 -19.61 -44.63 28.08
CA LEU A 740 -18.47 -44.52 27.17
C LEU A 740 -18.91 -44.33 25.72
N GLU A 741 -19.96 -45.02 25.26
CA GLU A 741 -20.52 -44.81 23.92
C GLU A 741 -21.12 -43.40 23.75
N SER A 742 -21.84 -42.88 24.76
CA SER A 742 -22.34 -41.51 24.74
C SER A 742 -21.19 -40.48 24.69
N LEU A 743 -20.16 -40.67 25.51
CA LEU A 743 -18.99 -39.78 25.54
C LEU A 743 -18.17 -39.87 24.24
N LYS A 744 -18.08 -41.05 23.64
CA LYS A 744 -17.39 -41.27 22.37
C LYS A 744 -18.01 -40.44 21.25
N ILE A 745 -19.34 -40.40 21.17
CA ILE A 745 -20.06 -39.54 20.20
C ILE A 745 -19.78 -38.05 20.45
N GLU A 746 -19.80 -37.61 21.72
CA GLU A 746 -19.50 -36.21 22.08
C GLU A 746 -18.05 -35.83 21.74
N ILE A 747 -17.09 -36.74 21.97
CA ILE A 747 -15.66 -36.52 21.74
C ILE A 747 -15.35 -36.54 20.24
N PHE A 748 -15.97 -37.45 19.48
CA PHE A 748 -15.77 -37.54 18.03
C PHE A 748 -16.19 -36.26 17.30
N ASN A 749 -17.25 -35.60 17.77
CA ASN A 749 -17.74 -34.33 17.21
C ASN A 749 -16.93 -33.09 17.68
N ASP A 750 -15.96 -33.25 18.58
CA ASP A 750 -15.16 -32.17 19.16
C ASP A 750 -13.66 -32.44 18.98
N SER A 751 -13.08 -31.93 17.88
CA SER A 751 -11.67 -32.13 17.51
C SER A 751 -10.67 -31.81 18.65
N ARG A 752 -10.97 -30.84 19.52
CA ARG A 752 -10.11 -30.53 20.69
C ARG A 752 -10.26 -31.56 21.82
N ALA A 753 -11.46 -32.09 22.05
CA ALA A 753 -11.66 -33.15 23.04
C ALA A 753 -11.04 -34.46 22.57
N TYR A 754 -11.19 -34.78 21.28
CA TYR A 754 -10.57 -35.93 20.63
C TYR A 754 -9.05 -35.91 20.79
N GLN A 755 -8.42 -34.79 20.41
CA GLN A 755 -6.98 -34.61 20.56
C GLN A 755 -6.56 -34.69 22.04
N GLY A 756 -7.36 -34.13 22.95
CA GLY A 756 -7.12 -34.22 24.39
C GLY A 756 -7.10 -35.65 24.93
N VAL A 757 -7.95 -36.56 24.43
CA VAL A 757 -7.90 -37.98 24.80
C VAL A 757 -6.58 -38.60 24.35
N LEU A 758 -6.15 -38.35 23.12
CA LEU A 758 -4.89 -38.88 22.58
C LEU A 758 -3.67 -38.38 23.36
N GLU A 759 -3.67 -37.11 23.75
CA GLU A 759 -2.62 -36.50 24.56
C GLU A 759 -2.56 -37.12 25.97
N ILE A 760 -3.71 -37.35 26.62
CA ILE A 760 -3.76 -38.01 27.94
C ILE A 760 -3.22 -39.44 27.84
N LEU A 761 -3.66 -40.24 26.86
CA LEU A 761 -3.18 -41.61 26.70
C LEU A 761 -1.67 -41.66 26.42
N THR A 762 -1.15 -40.70 25.67
CA THR A 762 0.29 -40.56 25.41
C THR A 762 1.04 -40.18 26.68
N ASP A 763 0.56 -39.17 27.41
CA ASP A 763 1.14 -38.72 28.68
C ASP A 763 1.17 -39.85 29.73
N LEU A 764 0.16 -40.72 29.76
CA LEU A 764 0.10 -41.90 30.64
C LEU A 764 1.01 -43.04 30.20
N SER A 765 1.31 -43.13 28.90
CA SER A 765 2.21 -44.16 28.36
C SER A 765 3.69 -43.83 28.58
N GLU A 766 4.03 -42.60 28.98
CA GLU A 766 5.39 -42.17 29.34
C GLU A 766 5.88 -42.82 30.66
N LYS A 767 7.19 -42.70 30.95
CA LYS A 767 7.82 -43.19 32.20
C LYS A 767 7.12 -42.65 33.46
N ALA A 768 6.99 -43.50 34.48
CA ALA A 768 6.33 -43.15 35.74
C ALA A 768 6.97 -41.92 36.41
N PRO A 769 6.19 -40.97 36.96
CA PRO A 769 6.74 -39.77 37.59
C PRO A 769 7.34 -40.08 38.98
N GLU A 770 8.66 -40.25 39.04
CA GLU A 770 9.41 -40.59 40.27
C GLU A 770 9.53 -39.43 41.28
N THR A 771 9.43 -38.17 40.83
CA THR A 771 9.60 -36.98 41.71
C THR A 771 8.34 -36.12 41.80
N LEU A 772 8.19 -35.38 42.90
CA LEU A 772 7.03 -34.50 43.15
C LEU A 772 6.91 -33.40 42.07
N SER A 773 8.04 -32.93 41.53
CA SER A 773 8.09 -31.98 40.41
C SER A 773 7.53 -32.60 39.12
N LYS A 774 7.97 -33.81 38.76
CA LYS A 774 7.45 -34.55 37.59
C LYS A 774 5.95 -34.85 37.72
N LYS A 775 5.47 -35.21 38.92
CA LYS A 775 4.03 -35.38 39.21
C LYS A 775 3.24 -34.08 38.99
N LYS A 776 3.75 -32.92 39.44
CA LYS A 776 3.13 -31.61 39.18
C LYS A 776 3.11 -31.25 37.69
N THR A 777 4.16 -31.59 36.94
CA THR A 777 4.22 -31.36 35.49
C THR A 777 3.18 -32.21 34.74
N LEU A 778 3.07 -33.50 35.08
CA LEU A 778 2.05 -34.39 34.51
C LEU A 778 0.64 -33.92 34.87
N TYR A 779 0.40 -33.55 36.13
CA TYR A 779 -0.87 -32.94 36.57
C TYR A 779 -1.24 -31.72 35.73
N GLY A 780 -0.28 -30.80 35.53
CA GLY A 780 -0.49 -29.60 34.73
C GLY A 780 -0.81 -29.87 33.26
N ARG A 781 -0.25 -30.94 32.67
CA ARG A 781 -0.56 -31.36 31.29
C ARG A 781 -1.97 -31.91 31.16
N ILE A 782 -2.36 -32.85 32.04
CA ILE A 782 -3.69 -33.47 32.01
C ILE A 782 -4.79 -32.44 32.34
N GLN A 783 -4.58 -31.54 33.31
CA GLN A 783 -5.58 -30.57 33.75
C GLN A 783 -5.97 -29.55 32.67
N LYS A 784 -5.09 -29.29 31.69
CA LYS A 784 -5.37 -28.40 30.54
C LYS A 784 -6.42 -29.00 29.59
N GLN A 785 -6.63 -30.31 29.61
CA GLN A 785 -7.52 -31.01 28.69
C GLN A 785 -9.00 -30.80 29.02
N LYS A 786 -9.89 -31.04 28.04
CA LYS A 786 -11.34 -30.91 28.23
C LYS A 786 -11.86 -31.95 29.23
N TRP A 787 -12.93 -31.60 29.96
CA TRP A 787 -13.46 -32.43 31.05
C TRP A 787 -13.97 -33.80 30.57
N ASN A 788 -14.68 -33.83 29.45
CA ASN A 788 -15.20 -35.05 28.84
C ASN A 788 -14.06 -35.98 28.36
N ALA A 789 -12.94 -35.42 27.88
CA ALA A 789 -11.75 -36.20 27.52
C ALA A 789 -11.12 -36.90 28.74
N ILE A 790 -10.94 -36.18 29.85
CA ILE A 790 -10.39 -36.73 31.10
C ILE A 790 -11.34 -37.80 31.66
N LEU A 791 -12.65 -37.51 31.71
CA LEU A 791 -13.66 -38.46 32.18
C LEU A 791 -13.68 -39.73 31.33
N TYR A 792 -13.61 -39.61 30.00
CA TYR A 792 -13.58 -40.75 29.09
C TYR A 792 -12.42 -41.68 29.38
N VAL A 793 -11.21 -41.15 29.56
CA VAL A 793 -10.03 -41.98 29.90
C VAL A 793 -10.19 -42.64 31.26
N CYS A 794 -10.70 -41.93 32.28
CA CYS A 794 -10.94 -42.50 33.62
C CYS A 794 -11.97 -43.64 33.60
N ASP A 795 -13.09 -43.45 32.91
CA ASP A 795 -14.16 -44.45 32.80
C ASP A 795 -13.69 -45.63 31.93
N ASN A 796 -12.88 -45.39 30.88
CA ASN A 796 -12.32 -46.46 30.05
C ASN A 796 -11.26 -47.30 30.80
N LEU A 797 -10.47 -46.68 31.70
CA LEU A 797 -9.55 -47.40 32.60
C LEU A 797 -10.24 -48.10 33.79
N ALA A 798 -11.56 -47.95 33.94
CA ALA A 798 -12.33 -48.45 35.08
C ALA A 798 -11.84 -47.92 36.45
N ILE A 799 -11.13 -46.79 36.48
CA ILE A 799 -10.68 -46.12 37.71
C ILE A 799 -11.73 -45.13 38.26
N PHE A 800 -12.74 -44.83 37.45
CA PHE A 800 -13.92 -44.07 37.83
C PHE A 800 -15.16 -44.82 37.33
N PRO A 801 -16.23 -44.95 38.14
CA PRO A 801 -16.45 -44.32 39.44
C PRO A 801 -15.79 -45.06 40.61
N ASP A 802 -15.17 -44.29 41.50
CA ASP A 802 -14.50 -44.72 42.73
C ASP A 802 -15.41 -45.68 43.56
N HIS A 803 -14.84 -46.74 44.14
CA HIS A 803 -15.53 -47.70 45.02
C HIS A 803 -16.21 -47.01 46.22
N ARG A 804 -15.75 -45.81 46.56
CA ARG A 804 -16.33 -44.93 47.58
C ARG A 804 -17.65 -44.25 47.17
N CYS A 805 -18.06 -44.35 45.90
CA CYS A 805 -19.28 -43.72 45.36
C CYS A 805 -20.16 -44.72 44.56
N PRO A 806 -20.88 -45.65 45.23
CA PRO A 806 -21.70 -46.68 44.58
C PRO A 806 -22.80 -46.12 43.66
N GLN A 807 -23.28 -44.92 43.98
CA GLN A 807 -24.34 -44.20 43.25
C GLN A 807 -23.95 -43.92 41.79
N HIS A 808 -22.67 -43.67 41.53
CA HIS A 808 -22.17 -43.36 40.19
C HIS A 808 -21.92 -44.61 39.35
N GLN A 809 -21.70 -45.77 39.97
CA GLN A 809 -21.51 -47.06 39.27
C GLN A 809 -22.76 -47.44 38.48
N MET A 810 -23.94 -47.14 39.03
CA MET A 810 -25.24 -47.44 38.42
C MET A 810 -25.80 -46.31 37.55
N SER A 811 -25.09 -45.19 37.38
CA SER A 811 -25.57 -44.07 36.56
C SER A 811 -25.17 -44.24 35.09
N MET A 812 -26.12 -44.08 34.17
CA MET A 812 -25.87 -44.07 32.72
C MET A 812 -25.32 -42.73 32.20
N LYS A 813 -25.27 -41.68 33.03
CA LYS A 813 -24.72 -40.37 32.66
C LYS A 813 -24.03 -39.68 33.83
N ILE A 814 -22.88 -39.07 33.57
CA ILE A 814 -22.13 -38.28 34.54
C ILE A 814 -22.10 -36.84 34.06
N VAL A 815 -22.42 -35.90 34.95
CA VAL A 815 -22.36 -34.46 34.68
C VAL A 815 -21.18 -33.82 35.41
N LYS A 816 -20.72 -32.65 34.95
CA LYS A 816 -19.59 -31.91 35.55
C LYS A 816 -19.75 -31.64 37.06
N ALA A 817 -20.99 -31.55 37.56
CA ALA A 817 -21.26 -31.37 38.98
C ALA A 817 -20.87 -32.61 39.82
N ASN A 818 -20.90 -33.80 39.23
CA ASN A 818 -20.70 -35.08 39.91
C ASN A 818 -19.21 -35.48 39.96
N ALA A 819 -18.39 -35.00 39.03
CA ALA A 819 -16.96 -35.28 38.98
C ALA A 819 -16.18 -34.04 38.50
N LYS A 820 -15.39 -33.42 39.39
CA LYS A 820 -14.54 -32.28 39.01
C LYS A 820 -13.28 -32.76 38.29
N LYS A 821 -12.71 -31.92 37.41
CA LYS A 821 -11.46 -32.22 36.68
C LYS A 821 -10.31 -32.58 37.64
N GLU A 822 -10.14 -31.81 38.71
CA GLU A 822 -9.06 -32.02 39.70
C GLU A 822 -9.09 -33.43 40.29
N PHE A 823 -10.29 -33.92 40.61
CA PHE A 823 -10.48 -35.26 41.15
C PHE A 823 -10.12 -36.34 40.11
N LEU A 824 -10.64 -36.21 38.88
CA LEU A 824 -10.37 -37.16 37.80
C LEU A 824 -8.87 -37.19 37.41
N THR A 825 -8.22 -36.03 37.37
CA THR A 825 -6.77 -35.92 37.09
C THR A 825 -5.94 -36.60 38.17
N ASN A 826 -6.33 -36.47 39.45
CA ASN A 826 -5.65 -37.17 40.54
C ASN A 826 -5.78 -38.69 40.43
N LEU A 827 -6.95 -39.21 40.02
CA LEU A 827 -7.13 -40.64 39.77
C LEU A 827 -6.20 -41.16 38.66
N LEU A 828 -6.02 -40.41 37.58
CA LEU A 828 -5.11 -40.81 36.49
C LEU A 828 -3.64 -40.82 36.92
N ILE A 829 -3.23 -39.86 37.74
CA ILE A 829 -1.85 -39.81 38.27
C ILE A 829 -1.62 -40.95 39.25
N ASP A 830 -2.58 -41.22 40.12
CA ASP A 830 -2.52 -42.34 41.06
C ASP A 830 -2.45 -43.67 40.31
N TRP A 831 -3.31 -43.86 39.31
CA TRP A 831 -3.27 -45.01 38.42
C TRP A 831 -1.91 -45.17 37.73
N ARG A 832 -1.33 -44.09 37.20
CA ARG A 832 -0.01 -44.17 36.54
C ARG A 832 1.13 -44.47 37.52
N THR A 833 1.02 -44.03 38.77
CA THR A 833 2.08 -44.17 39.78
C THR A 833 1.99 -45.52 40.50
N ASN A 834 0.77 -45.98 40.79
CA ASN A 834 0.50 -47.07 41.72
C ASN A 834 -0.42 -48.17 41.13
N GLY A 835 -1.07 -47.94 39.98
CA GLY A 835 -2.08 -48.84 39.42
C GLY A 835 -1.56 -49.87 38.41
N ILE A 836 -0.33 -49.72 37.90
CA ILE A 836 0.28 -50.60 36.90
C ILE A 836 1.73 -50.96 37.27
N GLN A 837 2.24 -52.06 36.73
CA GLN A 837 3.59 -52.58 37.00
C GLN A 837 4.68 -51.84 36.19
N GLU A 838 4.33 -51.30 35.02
CA GLU A 838 5.28 -50.67 34.09
C GLU A 838 5.78 -49.31 34.60
N MET A 839 6.95 -49.31 35.23
CA MET A 839 7.64 -48.08 35.65
C MET A 839 8.26 -47.30 34.48
N GLN A 840 8.49 -47.97 33.35
CA GLN A 840 9.02 -47.38 32.10
C GLN A 840 7.88 -47.04 31.12
N GLU A 841 8.23 -46.56 29.93
CA GLU A 841 7.25 -46.35 28.86
C GLU A 841 6.64 -47.68 28.38
N PHE A 842 5.36 -47.65 28.02
CA PHE A 842 4.65 -48.81 27.48
C PHE A 842 3.80 -48.40 26.26
N VAL A 843 3.31 -49.38 25.50
CA VAL A 843 2.48 -49.13 24.32
C VAL A 843 1.02 -49.34 24.70
N TRP A 844 0.19 -48.30 24.63
CA TRP A 844 -1.26 -48.43 24.82
C TRP A 844 -1.90 -49.36 23.77
N PRO A 845 -2.82 -50.28 24.14
CA PRO A 845 -3.43 -50.50 25.46
C PRO A 845 -2.73 -51.58 26.32
N TYR A 846 -1.49 -52.00 26.01
CA TYR A 846 -0.80 -53.08 26.72
C TYR A 846 -0.10 -52.55 27.99
N PHE A 847 -0.75 -52.75 29.13
CA PHE A 847 -0.20 -52.49 30.47
C PHE A 847 -0.69 -53.58 31.43
N THR A 848 0.04 -53.78 32.52
CA THR A 848 -0.25 -54.83 33.51
C THR A 848 -0.70 -54.17 34.82
N PRO A 849 -2.00 -54.24 35.17
CA PRO A 849 -2.48 -53.74 36.45
C PRO A 849 -1.86 -54.52 37.61
N ASN A 850 -1.67 -53.86 38.76
CA ASN A 850 -1.04 -54.50 39.93
C ASN A 850 -1.93 -55.57 40.58
N ASP A 851 -3.24 -55.32 40.67
CA ASP A 851 -4.15 -56.11 41.51
C ASP A 851 -5.26 -56.84 40.72
N ILE A 852 -5.28 -56.71 39.38
CA ILE A 852 -6.39 -57.15 38.53
C ILE A 852 -5.87 -57.70 37.20
N SER A 853 -6.60 -58.65 36.59
CA SER A 853 -6.33 -59.11 35.23
C SER A 853 -6.33 -57.97 34.20
N PRO A 854 -5.43 -57.98 33.21
CA PRO A 854 -5.40 -57.01 32.13
C PRO A 854 -6.72 -56.96 31.35
N PRO A 855 -7.07 -55.80 30.74
CA PRO A 855 -8.29 -55.68 29.97
C PRO A 855 -8.24 -56.51 28.68
N THR A 856 -9.37 -57.13 28.33
CA THR A 856 -9.56 -57.81 27.05
C THR A 856 -9.62 -56.77 25.92
N THR A 857 -8.71 -56.89 24.95
CA THR A 857 -8.53 -55.92 23.86
C THR A 857 -8.55 -56.63 22.50
N LEU A 858 -9.67 -57.32 22.18
CA LEU A 858 -9.86 -58.09 20.93
C LEU A 858 -9.69 -57.27 19.65
N TRP A 859 -9.82 -55.94 19.74
CA TRP A 859 -9.62 -54.99 18.65
C TRP A 859 -8.14 -54.61 18.43
N ALA A 860 -7.27 -54.84 19.41
CA ALA A 860 -5.86 -54.47 19.35
C ALA A 860 -5.02 -55.63 18.75
N PRO A 861 -4.01 -55.34 17.90
CA PRO A 861 -3.12 -56.37 17.37
C PRO A 861 -2.35 -57.13 18.48
N PRO A 862 -1.70 -58.28 18.23
CA PRO A 862 -0.81 -58.88 19.22
C PRO A 862 0.34 -57.92 19.57
N CYS A 863 0.68 -57.82 20.86
CA CYS A 863 1.73 -56.92 21.36
C CYS A 863 3.03 -57.10 20.55
N PRO A 864 3.62 -56.02 20.00
CA PRO A 864 4.83 -56.16 19.19
C PRO A 864 5.94 -56.76 20.07
N PRO A 865 6.58 -57.88 19.67
CA PRO A 865 7.71 -58.41 20.40
C PRO A 865 8.78 -57.32 20.49
N GLY A 866 9.29 -57.07 21.71
CA GLY A 866 10.26 -56.02 22.00
C GLY A 866 11.32 -55.94 20.92
N GLY A 867 11.35 -54.80 20.20
CA GLY A 867 12.09 -54.67 18.96
C GLY A 867 13.59 -54.87 19.15
N THR A 868 14.09 -56.02 18.72
CA THR A 868 15.50 -56.18 18.37
C THR A 868 15.81 -55.26 17.19
N GLY A 869 16.83 -54.41 17.35
CA GLY A 869 17.32 -53.51 16.31
C GLY A 869 17.69 -54.28 15.04
N GLY A 870 16.86 -54.10 14.00
CA GLY A 870 17.16 -54.51 12.64
C GLY A 870 17.08 -53.30 11.73
N THR A 871 18.14 -53.06 10.96
CA THR A 871 18.25 -52.01 9.96
C THR A 871 17.11 -52.13 8.96
N ILE A 872 16.23 -51.12 8.90
CA ILE A 872 15.10 -51.09 7.96
C ILE A 872 15.66 -50.70 6.60
N ASN A 873 15.57 -51.60 5.61
CA ASN A 873 15.99 -51.33 4.24
C ASN A 873 15.18 -50.16 3.65
N THR A 874 15.86 -49.16 3.10
CA THR A 874 15.25 -48.00 2.43
C THR A 874 14.76 -48.35 1.02
N ARG A 875 13.66 -47.73 0.59
CA ARG A 875 13.10 -47.91 -0.74
C ARG A 875 13.98 -47.19 -1.77
N LYS A 876 14.54 -47.94 -2.73
CA LYS A 876 15.24 -47.36 -3.88
C LYS A 876 14.22 -46.84 -4.90
N PHE A 877 14.36 -45.58 -5.30
CA PHE A 877 13.52 -44.96 -6.34
C PHE A 877 14.22 -45.02 -7.70
N ALA A 878 13.50 -45.36 -8.77
CA ALA A 878 13.98 -45.19 -10.13
C ALA A 878 13.88 -43.71 -10.56
N PRO A 879 14.61 -43.25 -11.60
CA PRO A 879 14.53 -41.87 -12.08
C PRO A 879 13.07 -41.46 -12.38
N GLY A 880 12.61 -40.37 -11.77
CA GLY A 880 11.25 -39.84 -11.94
C GLY A 880 10.18 -40.39 -10.96
N GLN A 881 10.35 -41.59 -10.40
CA GLN A 881 9.37 -42.18 -9.46
C GLN A 881 9.24 -41.40 -8.14
N ARG A 882 10.34 -40.81 -7.65
CA ARG A 882 10.35 -39.93 -6.47
C ARG A 882 9.39 -38.75 -6.65
N LEU A 883 9.48 -38.05 -7.79
CA LEU A 883 8.69 -36.85 -8.06
C LEU A 883 7.20 -37.17 -8.27
N GLU A 884 6.90 -38.31 -8.89
CA GLU A 884 5.53 -38.79 -9.06
C GLU A 884 4.87 -39.14 -7.72
N LEU A 885 5.61 -39.84 -6.83
CA LEU A 885 5.13 -40.16 -5.49
C LEU A 885 4.93 -38.91 -4.62
N LEU A 886 5.83 -37.92 -4.70
CA LEU A 886 5.65 -36.62 -4.03
C LEU A 886 4.37 -35.91 -4.51
N LYS A 887 4.08 -35.95 -5.82
CA LYS A 887 2.84 -35.41 -6.38
C LYS A 887 1.61 -36.14 -5.85
N GLU A 888 1.62 -37.47 -5.80
CA GLU A 888 0.50 -38.26 -5.26
C GLU A 888 0.28 -38.02 -3.77
N LEU A 889 1.35 -38.02 -2.97
CA LEU A 889 1.30 -37.70 -1.54
C LEU A 889 0.72 -36.30 -1.33
N GLY A 890 1.17 -35.33 -2.13
CA GLY A 890 0.64 -33.96 -2.14
C GLY A 890 -0.87 -33.90 -2.35
N LYS A 891 -1.42 -34.66 -3.31
CA LYS A 891 -2.88 -34.72 -3.57
C LYS A 891 -3.71 -35.22 -2.38
N SER A 892 -3.11 -36.05 -1.52
CA SER A 892 -3.76 -36.58 -0.31
C SER A 892 -3.62 -35.67 0.93
N MET A 893 -2.88 -34.56 0.83
CA MET A 893 -2.63 -33.67 1.96
C MET A 893 -3.76 -32.68 2.20
N ASN A 894 -4.06 -32.45 3.48
CA ASN A 894 -4.82 -31.29 3.96
C ASN A 894 -3.87 -30.17 4.42
N TYR A 895 -4.43 -29.00 4.75
CA TYR A 895 -3.71 -27.84 5.28
C TYR A 895 -2.72 -28.22 6.39
N SER A 896 -3.17 -28.94 7.42
CA SER A 896 -2.33 -29.33 8.56
C SER A 896 -1.18 -30.26 8.18
N SER A 897 -1.39 -31.19 7.24
CA SER A 897 -0.32 -32.08 6.79
C SER A 897 0.69 -31.36 5.91
N ALA A 898 0.27 -30.41 5.06
CA ALA A 898 1.18 -29.56 4.30
C ALA A 898 1.97 -28.64 5.23
N LEU A 899 1.34 -28.10 6.29
CA LEU A 899 2.03 -27.35 7.35
C LEU A 899 3.10 -28.21 8.04
N GLY A 900 2.75 -29.47 8.32
CA GLY A 900 3.64 -30.42 8.98
C GLY A 900 4.93 -30.67 8.22
N VAL A 901 4.90 -30.69 6.87
CA VAL A 901 6.09 -30.87 6.02
C VAL A 901 7.12 -29.77 6.30
N GLY A 902 6.69 -28.50 6.23
CA GLY A 902 7.58 -27.38 6.53
C GLY A 902 8.09 -27.41 7.97
N GLY A 903 7.22 -27.78 8.92
CA GLY A 903 7.61 -27.97 10.32
C GLY A 903 8.72 -29.00 10.48
N ILE A 904 8.64 -30.13 9.77
CA ILE A 904 9.67 -31.18 9.76
C ILE A 904 10.96 -30.64 9.13
N HIS A 905 10.92 -29.97 7.97
CA HIS A 905 12.12 -29.42 7.32
C HIS A 905 12.90 -28.51 8.29
N ARG A 906 12.21 -27.61 8.97
CA ARG A 906 12.83 -26.69 9.95
C ARG A 906 13.42 -27.42 11.15
N VAL A 907 12.79 -28.50 11.60
CA VAL A 907 13.26 -29.27 12.75
C VAL A 907 14.52 -30.06 12.38
N LEU A 908 14.58 -30.63 11.18
CA LEU A 908 15.75 -31.36 10.69
C LEU A 908 16.97 -30.48 10.37
N GLN A 909 16.77 -29.18 10.10
CA GLN A 909 17.85 -28.21 9.84
C GLN A 909 18.42 -27.54 11.10
N GLN A 910 17.93 -27.88 12.29
CA GLN A 910 18.45 -27.33 13.53
C GLN A 910 19.70 -28.10 13.98
N PRO A 911 20.75 -27.40 14.50
CA PRO A 911 21.94 -28.07 15.01
C PRO A 911 21.56 -28.99 16.18
N LEU A 912 21.88 -30.28 16.04
CA LEU A 912 21.66 -31.29 17.08
C LEU A 912 22.88 -31.32 18.01
N ALA A 913 22.74 -30.84 19.24
CA ALA A 913 23.71 -31.12 20.29
C ALA A 913 23.52 -32.57 20.77
N ARG A 914 24.57 -33.40 20.73
CA ARG A 914 24.52 -34.82 21.11
C ARG A 914 23.96 -35.00 22.54
N GLY A 915 23.04 -35.97 22.72
CA GLY A 915 22.46 -36.34 24.02
C GLY A 915 21.01 -35.89 24.21
N GLU A 916 20.77 -34.83 24.99
CA GLU A 916 19.42 -34.43 25.44
C GLU A 916 18.49 -33.93 24.31
N GLN A 917 19.03 -33.46 23.18
CA GLN A 917 18.22 -32.95 22.08
C GLN A 917 17.69 -34.05 21.15
N GLU A 918 18.24 -35.27 21.20
CA GLU A 918 17.82 -36.39 20.35
C GLU A 918 16.43 -36.91 20.75
N ASP A 919 16.18 -37.04 22.05
CA ASP A 919 14.86 -37.41 22.59
C ASP A 919 13.82 -36.32 22.33
N GLU A 920 14.21 -35.05 22.37
CA GLU A 920 13.35 -33.93 22.01
C GLU A 920 13.03 -33.92 20.50
N LEU A 921 14.02 -34.18 19.63
CA LEU A 921 13.80 -34.32 18.19
C LEU A 921 12.79 -35.44 17.90
N ARG A 922 12.98 -36.62 18.52
CA ARG A 922 12.06 -37.75 18.38
C ARG A 922 10.63 -37.39 18.81
N LYS A 923 10.48 -36.71 19.96
CA LYS A 923 9.17 -36.24 20.46
C LYS A 923 8.53 -35.23 19.52
N VAL A 924 9.31 -34.33 18.93
CA VAL A 924 8.82 -33.31 17.98
C VAL A 924 8.37 -33.97 16.67
N LEU A 925 9.18 -34.86 16.11
CA LEU A 925 8.84 -35.56 14.85
C LEU A 925 7.59 -36.43 14.99
N ARG A 926 7.38 -37.08 16.15
CA ARG A 926 6.16 -37.87 16.45
C ARG A 926 4.87 -37.05 16.44
N LYS A 927 4.91 -35.72 16.58
CA LYS A 927 3.72 -34.86 16.56
C LYS A 927 3.16 -34.63 15.14
N PHE A 928 3.97 -34.80 14.10
CA PHE A 928 3.53 -34.55 12.73
C PHE A 928 2.68 -35.71 12.18
N ALA A 929 1.83 -35.42 11.19
CA ALA A 929 1.00 -36.44 10.55
C ALA A 929 1.85 -37.44 9.75
N GLY A 930 1.36 -38.68 9.58
CA GLY A 930 2.01 -39.69 8.76
C GLY A 930 2.30 -39.20 7.33
N ASN A 931 1.38 -38.42 6.77
CA ASN A 931 1.50 -37.79 5.44
C ASN A 931 2.67 -36.83 5.34
N SER A 932 2.85 -36.02 6.36
CA SER A 932 3.97 -35.09 6.42
C SER A 932 5.30 -35.84 6.51
N LEU A 933 5.37 -36.86 7.38
CA LEU A 933 6.57 -37.68 7.57
C LEU A 933 6.94 -38.47 6.31
N ALA A 934 5.96 -39.11 5.67
CA ALA A 934 6.18 -39.89 4.45
C ALA A 934 6.64 -39.00 3.28
N TYR A 935 6.11 -37.79 3.18
CA TYR A 935 6.52 -36.83 2.17
C TYR A 935 7.99 -36.46 2.35
N VAL A 936 8.40 -36.08 3.56
CA VAL A 936 9.81 -35.75 3.84
C VAL A 936 10.71 -36.97 3.66
N CYS A 937 10.30 -38.16 4.12
CA CYS A 937 11.08 -39.39 3.90
C CYS A 937 11.24 -39.73 2.41
N THR A 938 10.20 -39.50 1.60
CA THR A 938 10.26 -39.68 0.14
C THR A 938 11.18 -38.64 -0.49
N ASP A 939 11.13 -37.41 0.01
CA ASP A 939 11.93 -36.30 -0.49
C ASP A 939 13.43 -36.55 -0.30
N ILE A 940 13.83 -37.07 0.87
CA ILE A 940 15.24 -37.40 1.16
C ILE A 940 15.65 -38.83 0.75
N GLU A 941 14.79 -39.56 0.03
CA GLU A 941 15.02 -40.95 -0.40
C GLU A 941 15.23 -41.96 0.75
N GLN A 942 14.70 -41.66 1.94
CA GLN A 942 14.77 -42.51 3.14
C GLN A 942 13.42 -43.15 3.49
N LEU A 943 12.50 -43.27 2.53
CA LEU A 943 11.22 -43.93 2.77
C LEU A 943 11.47 -45.43 3.09
N PRO A 944 10.97 -45.96 4.22
CA PRO A 944 11.12 -47.37 4.54
C PRO A 944 10.59 -48.31 3.45
N GLY A 945 11.32 -49.39 3.16
CA GLY A 945 10.85 -50.47 2.28
C GLY A 945 9.92 -51.45 2.99
N GLY A 946 9.05 -52.13 2.24
CA GLY A 946 8.14 -53.14 2.78
C GLY A 946 6.94 -52.56 3.54
N LYS A 947 6.47 -53.24 4.60
CA LYS A 947 5.41 -52.73 5.49
C LYS A 947 6.04 -51.86 6.59
N PHE A 948 5.66 -50.59 6.70
CA PHE A 948 6.27 -49.64 7.63
C PHE A 948 5.26 -48.78 8.39
N THR A 949 5.68 -48.29 9.55
CA THR A 949 4.87 -47.51 10.50
C THR A 949 5.37 -46.06 10.64
N LYS A 950 4.66 -45.26 11.43
CA LYS A 950 5.05 -43.88 11.77
C LYS A 950 6.41 -43.81 12.48
N ASP A 951 6.67 -44.74 13.41
CA ASP A 951 7.94 -44.78 14.14
C ASP A 951 9.12 -45.14 13.23
N ASP A 952 8.89 -45.97 12.21
CA ASP A 952 9.93 -46.33 11.24
C ASP A 952 10.35 -45.11 10.40
N MET A 953 9.39 -44.26 10.01
CA MET A 953 9.68 -42.99 9.34
C MET A 953 10.42 -42.02 10.26
N VAL A 954 10.02 -41.90 11.54
CA VAL A 954 10.73 -41.05 12.51
C VAL A 954 12.18 -41.52 12.70
N LYS A 955 12.42 -42.84 12.78
CA LYS A 955 13.78 -43.40 12.88
C LYS A 955 14.63 -43.06 11.65
N GLN A 956 14.06 -43.19 10.44
CA GLN A 956 14.77 -42.84 9.20
C GLN A 956 15.15 -41.34 9.14
N LEU A 957 14.23 -40.45 9.52
CA LEU A 957 14.52 -39.01 9.58
C LEU A 957 15.59 -38.66 10.63
N MET A 958 15.57 -39.35 11.78
CA MET A 958 16.61 -39.17 12.80
C MET A 958 17.97 -39.66 12.33
N ALA A 959 18.04 -40.86 11.71
CA ALA A 959 19.27 -41.40 11.16
C ALA A 959 19.84 -40.48 10.08
N TRP A 960 19.00 -40.04 9.15
CA TRP A 960 19.40 -39.07 8.12
C TRP A 960 19.96 -37.78 8.74
N SER A 961 19.31 -37.23 9.77
CA SER A 961 19.77 -36.01 10.43
C SER A 961 21.09 -36.17 11.18
N GLN A 962 21.47 -37.40 11.54
CA GLN A 962 22.73 -37.75 12.21
C GLN A 962 23.87 -37.99 11.22
N ASP A 963 23.55 -38.45 10.00
CA ASP A 963 24.51 -38.72 8.92
C ASP A 963 24.87 -37.47 8.10
N LEU A 964 24.31 -36.30 8.43
CA LEU A 964 24.64 -35.04 7.77
C LEU A 964 26.09 -34.61 8.11
N PRO A 965 26.93 -34.27 7.12
CA PRO A 965 28.29 -33.80 7.38
C PRO A 965 28.28 -32.51 8.23
N GLU A 966 29.08 -32.49 9.30
CA GLU A 966 29.31 -31.30 10.14
C GLU A 966 30.12 -30.20 9.39
N ASP A 967 30.73 -30.56 8.26
CA ASP A 967 31.66 -29.75 7.46
C ASP A 967 30.97 -29.01 6.30
N ASP A 968 30.40 -27.85 6.60
CA ASP A 968 30.38 -26.68 5.71
C ASP A 968 30.16 -25.37 6.52
N ASN A 969 30.46 -25.39 7.82
CA ASN A 969 30.27 -24.27 8.75
C ASN A 969 31.39 -23.20 8.71
N ALA A 970 32.15 -23.13 7.63
CA ALA A 970 33.24 -22.16 7.47
C ALA A 970 33.29 -21.55 6.06
N THR A 971 32.21 -20.87 5.65
CA THR A 971 32.28 -19.76 4.68
C THR A 971 31.22 -18.71 4.97
#